data_AF-A0A8H5FYT1-F1
#
_entry.id   AF-A0A8H5FYT1-F1
#
_cell.length_a   1.000
_cell.length_b   1.000
_cell.length_c   1.000
_cell.angle_alpha   90.00
_cell.angle_beta   90.00
_cell.angle_gamma   90.00
#
_symmetry.space_group_name_H-M   'P 1'
#
loop_
_entity.id
_entity.type
_entity.pdbx_description
1 polymer ?
#
loop_
_entity_poly.entity_id
_entity_poly.type
_entity_poly.pdbx_seq_one_letter_code
_entity_poly.pdbx_strand_id
1 'polypeptide(L)'
;MKPTALVSAILILSAGALGQSFHKGQIRSLVTFGDSYTDVVSISDGGTPWPVYVADYANIELLPYAKSGATCSNNITFRPFPPVFESQIPAFLSDKGTGAIKVNGESTLYSLWIGTNDVGVSSLLTGGNSASNVDVAGCAVNWVQTMYDNGARNFLFQNMIPLNLVPLYAVDSWPNKFWHFQRNTTEWSVMMRELVLSGNALTKIMLQGLASKLHGAHIGLFDSHSLFADMFANPANYLNGTVPFNVTGAVNTCVFQVGNSNENVCTLVGGTDRDSYLWFDELHPSEQADRIVAREIANVIKAKGSKWSTGTEQQNGADSSRGSWFVPLQAILLDKKRVKATVASTVTLLPLLPAIVKAQGNTGPFQNGDITTFVTFGDSTTDTIRVFNGGVQWPDYVAAYTGVKLIPFARSGSTCSNTLTPRPFNSLVDWQIPTYKAELANGSITIDQSKTLYTIWMGTNDIGPNSIISASNDASVTDVVNCLVGSVQALYDAGARNFLFHNLFPLEKAPIYDLDPFPSYYWHLERNTTEWHYMIRQLVDSVNELTKVFLENLAPRLSGAHVGIYDTHSMWLDIISNPGAYLNGTAPPNVTGTIKTCVYEIGPSTDNNCTYVPKGPEWDSYLWYDELHASEQADRHIARNVANIIQGKGSDWVNWLS
;
A
#
# COMPACT_ATOMS: atom_id res chain seq x y z
N MET A 1 -45.55 25.36 54.74
CA MET A 1 -45.41 26.32 53.60
C MET A 1 -43.99 26.85 53.56
N LYS A 2 -43.52 27.12 52.34
CA LYS A 2 -42.18 27.59 51.89
C LYS A 2 -41.10 26.50 51.71
N PRO A 3 -40.66 26.26 50.45
CA PRO A 3 -39.65 25.28 50.10
C PRO A 3 -38.23 25.87 50.16
N THR A 4 -37.27 24.97 50.36
CA THR A 4 -35.82 25.16 50.36
C THR A 4 -35.28 25.57 48.97
N ALA A 5 -34.42 26.59 48.96
CA ALA A 5 -33.71 27.09 47.80
C ALA A 5 -32.59 26.13 47.37
N LEU A 6 -32.58 25.74 46.09
CA LEU A 6 -31.46 25.09 45.44
C LEU A 6 -30.59 26.18 44.79
N VAL A 7 -29.32 26.25 45.18
CA VAL A 7 -28.31 27.12 44.58
C VAL A 7 -27.86 26.50 43.26
N SER A 8 -28.23 27.11 42.14
CA SER A 8 -27.66 26.77 40.82
C SER A 8 -26.27 27.38 40.69
N ALA A 9 -25.24 26.55 40.76
CA ALA A 9 -23.89 26.91 40.34
C ALA A 9 -23.86 27.00 38.81
N ILE A 10 -23.60 28.20 38.29
CA ILE A 10 -23.33 28.44 36.88
C ILE A 10 -21.95 27.88 36.58
N LEU A 11 -21.87 26.71 35.94
CA LEU A 11 -20.66 26.25 35.27
C LEU A 11 -20.47 27.09 34.01
N ILE A 12 -19.52 28.02 34.05
CA ILE A 12 -18.96 28.64 32.85
C ILE A 12 -18.13 27.55 32.16
N LEU A 13 -18.74 26.86 31.20
CA LEU A 13 -18.02 26.05 30.22
C LEU A 13 -17.22 27.01 29.33
N SER A 14 -15.94 27.18 29.63
CA SER A 14 -14.97 27.68 28.67
C SER A 14 -14.97 26.72 27.48
N ALA A 15 -15.52 27.16 26.35
CA ALA A 15 -15.41 26.47 25.08
C ALA A 15 -13.93 26.40 24.70
N GLY A 16 -13.29 25.26 24.99
CA GLY A 16 -11.97 24.94 24.47
C GLY A 16 -12.07 24.81 22.96
N ALA A 17 -11.25 25.58 22.24
CA ALA A 17 -11.11 25.51 20.80
C ALA A 17 -10.71 24.09 20.39
N LEU A 18 -11.60 23.39 19.69
CA LEU A 18 -11.36 22.11 19.03
C LEU A 18 -11.28 22.38 17.52
N GLY A 19 -10.22 21.90 16.87
CA GLY A 19 -10.15 21.76 15.40
C GLY A 19 -9.92 23.02 14.59
N GLN A 20 -8.91 23.83 14.91
CA GLN A 20 -8.66 25.05 14.13
C GLN A 20 -7.72 24.76 12.95
N SER A 21 -8.20 25.14 11.75
CA SER A 21 -7.30 25.59 10.69
C SER A 21 -6.30 26.60 11.25
N PHE A 22 -5.13 26.75 10.60
CA PHE A 22 -4.18 27.80 10.96
C PHE A 22 -4.93 29.12 11.23
N HIS A 23 -4.60 29.81 12.31
CA HIS A 23 -5.20 31.12 12.52
C HIS A 23 -4.80 32.05 11.37
N LYS A 24 -5.71 32.94 10.96
CA LYS A 24 -5.42 33.90 9.89
C LYS A 24 -4.15 34.70 10.21
N GLY A 25 -3.14 34.61 9.35
CA GLY A 25 -1.86 35.30 9.51
C GLY A 25 -0.85 34.58 10.43
N GLN A 26 -1.14 33.33 10.85
CA GLN A 26 -0.19 32.48 11.57
C GLN A 26 1.00 32.12 10.68
N ILE A 27 0.73 31.59 9.48
CA ILE A 27 1.77 31.18 8.53
C ILE A 27 2.27 32.40 7.76
N ARG A 28 3.59 32.60 7.78
CA ARG A 28 4.32 33.74 7.19
C ARG A 28 5.35 33.35 6.14
N SER A 29 5.74 32.08 6.13
CA SER A 29 6.71 31.53 5.18
C SER A 29 6.32 30.11 4.78
N LEU A 30 6.62 29.74 3.54
CA LEU A 30 6.48 28.41 2.98
C LEU A 30 7.87 27.86 2.62
N VAL A 31 8.22 26.70 3.15
CA VAL A 31 9.42 25.94 2.75
C VAL A 31 8.96 24.75 1.91
N THR A 32 9.46 24.60 0.70
CA THR A 32 9.07 23.49 -0.20
C THR A 32 10.21 22.53 -0.47
N PHE A 33 9.89 21.24 -0.42
CA PHE A 33 10.72 20.11 -0.82
C PHE A 33 9.95 19.27 -1.84
N GLY A 34 10.66 18.54 -2.69
CA GLY A 34 10.03 17.70 -3.69
C GLY A 34 10.80 17.61 -4.99
N ASP A 35 10.08 17.34 -6.07
CA ASP A 35 10.64 17.09 -7.40
C ASP A 35 10.29 18.20 -8.41
N SER A 36 10.20 17.83 -9.69
CA SER A 36 9.88 18.72 -10.81
C SER A 36 8.50 19.34 -10.73
N TYR A 37 7.57 18.78 -9.93
CA TYR A 37 6.27 19.39 -9.68
C TYR A 37 6.37 20.59 -8.72
N THR A 38 7.52 20.82 -8.09
CA THR A 38 7.70 21.87 -7.07
C THR A 38 8.95 22.74 -7.30
N ASP A 39 9.87 22.34 -8.17
CA ASP A 39 11.11 23.09 -8.46
C ASP A 39 10.83 24.44 -9.14
N VAL A 40 11.43 25.51 -8.60
CA VAL A 40 11.32 26.88 -9.12
C VAL A 40 12.53 27.32 -9.96
N VAL A 41 13.55 26.47 -10.05
CA VAL A 41 14.78 26.71 -10.82
C VAL A 41 14.72 25.97 -12.16
N SER A 42 14.43 24.67 -12.12
CA SER A 42 14.24 23.85 -13.33
C SER A 42 12.75 23.62 -13.59
N ILE A 43 12.10 24.67 -14.11
CA ILE A 43 10.66 24.74 -14.30
C ILE A 43 10.19 23.78 -15.41
N SER A 44 9.20 22.93 -15.09
CA SER A 44 8.71 21.87 -15.99
C SER A 44 7.22 21.99 -16.33
N ASP A 45 6.51 23.00 -15.83
CA ASP A 45 5.08 23.29 -16.12
C ASP A 45 4.88 24.23 -17.33
N GLY A 46 5.99 24.70 -17.89
CA GLY A 46 6.04 25.68 -18.99
C GLY A 46 5.75 27.12 -18.60
N GLY A 47 5.72 27.44 -17.31
CA GLY A 47 5.22 28.71 -16.79
C GLY A 47 5.80 29.07 -15.44
N THR A 48 4.90 29.29 -14.46
CA THR A 48 5.26 29.65 -13.08
C THR A 48 4.77 28.55 -12.15
N PRO A 49 5.66 27.86 -11.42
CA PRO A 49 5.28 26.72 -10.62
C PRO A 49 4.46 27.10 -9.39
N TRP A 50 3.63 26.18 -8.90
CA TRP A 50 2.66 26.41 -7.83
C TRP A 50 3.23 27.08 -6.56
N PRO A 51 4.48 26.83 -6.07
CA PRO A 51 4.95 27.45 -4.83
C PRO A 51 5.07 28.97 -4.95
N VAL A 52 5.41 29.47 -6.15
CA VAL A 52 5.53 30.90 -6.43
C VAL A 52 4.14 31.54 -6.37
N TYR A 53 3.14 30.89 -6.97
CA TYR A 53 1.75 31.33 -6.85
C TYR A 53 1.22 31.28 -5.42
N VAL A 54 1.58 30.28 -4.60
CA VAL A 54 1.18 30.27 -3.19
C VAL A 54 1.77 31.45 -2.44
N ALA A 55 3.04 31.77 -2.68
CA ALA A 55 3.72 32.91 -2.06
C ALA A 55 3.01 34.24 -2.37
N ASP A 56 2.67 34.45 -3.66
CA ASP A 56 1.92 35.62 -4.11
C ASP A 56 0.49 35.64 -3.55
N TYR A 57 -0.26 34.56 -3.77
CA TYR A 57 -1.65 34.45 -3.36
C TYR A 57 -1.79 34.59 -1.86
N ALA A 58 -0.89 34.04 -1.05
CA ALA A 58 -0.93 34.12 0.42
C ALA A 58 -0.20 35.34 1.00
N ASN A 59 0.59 36.07 0.20
CA ASN A 59 1.49 37.14 0.63
C ASN A 59 2.43 36.67 1.76
N ILE A 60 3.19 35.62 1.48
CA ILE A 60 4.15 34.97 2.39
C ILE A 60 5.51 34.80 1.70
N GLU A 61 6.55 34.61 2.50
CA GLU A 61 7.90 34.30 2.00
C GLU A 61 7.97 32.86 1.46
N LEU A 62 8.67 32.64 0.34
CA LEU A 62 8.95 31.30 -0.20
C LEU A 62 10.44 30.96 -0.04
N LEU A 63 10.71 29.76 0.47
CA LEU A 63 12.04 29.17 0.63
C LEU A 63 12.07 27.82 -0.12
N PRO A 64 12.46 27.80 -1.42
CA PRO A 64 12.26 26.66 -2.29
C PRO A 64 13.49 25.75 -2.38
N TYR A 65 13.39 24.53 -1.86
CA TYR A 65 14.46 23.52 -1.86
C TYR A 65 14.22 22.34 -2.80
N ALA A 66 13.03 22.23 -3.40
CA ALA A 66 12.71 21.19 -4.39
C ALA A 66 13.68 21.18 -5.59
N LYS A 67 13.90 20.00 -6.18
CA LYS A 67 14.81 19.79 -7.31
C LYS A 67 14.21 18.84 -8.34
N SER A 68 14.17 19.26 -9.60
CA SER A 68 13.70 18.44 -10.71
C SER A 68 14.45 17.11 -10.80
N GLY A 69 13.71 16.03 -11.04
CA GLY A 69 14.22 14.66 -11.10
C GLY A 69 14.50 13.99 -9.74
N ALA A 70 14.30 14.70 -8.63
CA ALA A 70 14.51 14.16 -7.29
C ALA A 70 13.63 12.93 -7.01
N THR A 71 14.24 11.94 -6.38
CA THR A 71 13.55 10.89 -5.62
C THR A 71 13.54 11.26 -4.14
N CYS A 72 12.80 10.48 -3.33
CA CYS A 72 12.86 10.67 -1.88
C CYS A 72 14.29 10.48 -1.36
N SER A 73 14.95 9.39 -1.75
CA SER A 73 16.35 9.12 -1.42
C SER A 73 17.03 8.35 -2.53
N ASN A 74 18.26 8.75 -2.86
CA ASN A 74 19.09 8.02 -3.80
C ASN A 74 19.61 6.68 -3.24
N ASN A 75 19.47 6.43 -1.93
CA ASN A 75 19.85 5.16 -1.32
C ASN A 75 18.85 4.03 -1.61
N ILE A 76 17.59 4.37 -1.93
CA ILE A 76 16.55 3.38 -2.27
C ILE A 76 16.23 3.41 -3.78
N THR A 77 16.14 4.60 -4.35
CA THR A 77 15.80 4.82 -5.76
C THR A 77 16.79 5.80 -6.35
N PHE A 78 17.94 5.28 -6.78
CA PHE A 78 19.02 6.10 -7.31
C PHE A 78 18.61 6.77 -8.61
N ARG A 79 18.75 8.10 -8.67
CA ARG A 79 18.79 8.87 -9.91
C ARG A 79 19.93 9.89 -9.85
N PRO A 80 20.52 10.28 -10.99
CA PRO A 80 21.59 11.28 -11.04
C PRO A 80 21.06 12.72 -10.84
N PHE A 81 20.11 12.91 -9.93
CA PHE A 81 19.50 14.18 -9.56
C PHE A 81 19.55 14.36 -8.03
N PRO A 82 19.50 15.60 -7.51
CA PRO A 82 19.60 15.85 -6.08
C PRO A 82 18.33 15.37 -5.32
N PRO A 83 18.42 14.33 -4.47
CA PRO A 83 17.27 13.74 -3.78
C PRO A 83 16.89 14.55 -2.53
N VAL A 84 15.72 14.26 -1.94
CA VAL A 84 15.23 14.98 -0.76
C VAL A 84 16.17 14.82 0.44
N PHE A 85 16.53 13.58 0.80
CA PHE A 85 17.30 13.29 2.02
C PHE A 85 18.79 13.63 1.89
N GLU A 86 19.42 13.31 0.76
CA GLU A 86 20.86 13.52 0.61
C GLU A 86 21.22 14.91 0.09
N SER A 87 20.25 15.74 -0.32
CA SER A 87 20.52 17.08 -0.85
C SER A 87 19.62 18.18 -0.29
N GLN A 88 18.30 18.06 -0.44
CA GLN A 88 17.40 19.19 -0.17
C GLN A 88 17.31 19.52 1.33
N ILE A 89 17.16 18.51 2.20
CA ILE A 89 17.18 18.69 3.66
C ILE A 89 18.55 19.26 4.12
N PRO A 90 19.71 18.69 3.75
CA PRO A 90 21.02 19.26 4.10
C PRO A 90 21.19 20.72 3.68
N ALA A 91 20.75 21.10 2.48
CA ALA A 91 20.82 22.49 2.02
C ALA A 91 19.99 23.42 2.91
N PHE A 92 18.74 23.04 3.22
CA PHE A 92 17.88 23.79 4.14
C PHE A 92 18.50 23.94 5.54
N LEU A 93 19.05 22.86 6.10
CA LEU A 93 19.67 22.88 7.42
C LEU A 93 20.95 23.73 7.43
N SER A 94 21.72 23.73 6.34
CA SER A 94 22.89 24.60 6.17
C SER A 94 22.50 26.08 6.17
N ASP A 95 21.50 26.47 5.38
CA ASP A 95 21.03 27.86 5.33
C ASP A 95 20.44 28.31 6.66
N LYS A 96 19.71 27.43 7.35
CA LYS A 96 19.18 27.67 8.70
C LYS A 96 20.32 27.84 9.71
N GLY A 97 21.33 26.98 9.67
CA GLY A 97 22.46 26.98 10.61
C GLY A 97 23.39 28.18 10.45
N THR A 98 23.58 28.66 9.22
CA THR A 98 24.34 29.88 8.92
C THR A 98 23.56 31.17 9.20
N GLY A 99 22.24 31.06 9.40
CA GLY A 99 21.35 32.21 9.56
C GLY A 99 21.02 32.92 8.23
N ALA A 100 21.33 32.30 7.09
CA ALA A 100 20.96 32.80 5.77
C ALA A 100 19.43 32.86 5.59
N ILE A 101 18.71 31.95 6.23
CA ILE A 101 17.24 31.97 6.34
C ILE A 101 16.80 32.09 7.80
N LYS A 102 15.62 32.65 8.02
CA LYS A 102 14.99 32.72 9.34
C LYS A 102 13.63 32.05 9.31
N VAL A 103 13.56 30.83 9.86
CA VAL A 103 12.33 30.05 9.95
C VAL A 103 11.91 29.88 11.40
N ASN A 104 10.61 30.02 11.65
CA ASN A 104 10.00 29.73 12.96
C ASN A 104 8.97 28.62 12.75
N GLY A 105 9.17 27.48 13.43
CA GLY A 105 8.32 26.31 13.29
C GLY A 105 6.82 26.59 13.46
N GLU A 106 6.43 27.55 14.30
CA GLU A 106 5.02 27.92 14.54
C GLU A 106 4.38 28.73 13.41
N SER A 107 5.19 29.49 12.65
CA SER A 107 4.74 30.38 11.57
C SER A 107 5.25 29.98 10.19
N THR A 108 5.92 28.84 10.06
CA THR A 108 6.42 28.30 8.80
C THR A 108 5.63 27.05 8.44
N LEU A 109 5.12 26.99 7.22
CA LEU A 109 4.56 25.78 6.63
C LEU A 109 5.62 25.05 5.82
N TYR A 110 5.79 23.76 6.04
CA TYR A 110 6.70 22.90 5.31
C TYR A 110 5.89 21.98 4.39
N SER A 111 6.18 21.99 3.09
CA SER A 111 5.49 21.15 2.12
C SER A 111 6.42 20.16 1.46
N LEU A 112 5.93 18.93 1.24
CA LEU A 112 6.61 17.89 0.47
C LEU A 112 5.68 17.36 -0.62
N TRP A 113 6.15 17.30 -1.86
CA TRP A 113 5.51 16.58 -2.96
C TRP A 113 6.55 15.74 -3.69
N ILE A 114 6.50 14.43 -3.50
CA ILE A 114 7.54 13.50 -3.96
C ILE A 114 6.92 12.13 -4.24
N GLY A 115 7.63 11.27 -4.98
CA GLY A 115 7.25 9.89 -5.27
C GLY A 115 7.15 9.60 -6.77
N THR A 116 6.89 10.60 -7.61
CA THR A 116 6.71 10.41 -9.06
C THR A 116 7.94 9.77 -9.72
N ASN A 117 9.14 10.22 -9.36
CA ASN A 117 10.39 9.66 -9.88
C ASN A 117 10.74 8.31 -9.24
N ASP A 118 10.28 8.06 -8.02
CA ASP A 118 10.48 6.81 -7.29
C ASP A 118 9.61 5.69 -7.89
N VAL A 119 8.37 5.97 -8.30
CA VAL A 119 7.49 4.94 -8.88
C VAL A 119 7.61 4.79 -10.40
N GLY A 120 8.16 5.81 -11.08
CA GLY A 120 8.13 5.94 -12.53
C GLY A 120 9.18 5.17 -13.33
N VAL A 121 9.39 5.61 -14.58
CA VAL A 121 10.35 5.01 -15.51
C VAL A 121 11.79 5.02 -14.96
N SER A 122 12.51 3.93 -15.21
CA SER A 122 13.84 3.65 -14.63
C SER A 122 13.84 3.44 -13.11
N SER A 123 12.68 3.16 -12.52
CA SER A 123 12.51 2.89 -11.10
C SER A 123 11.54 1.71 -10.88
N LEU A 124 10.62 1.77 -9.92
CA LEU A 124 9.75 0.64 -9.53
C LEU A 124 8.95 0.08 -10.72
N LEU A 125 8.37 0.93 -11.57
CA LEU A 125 7.57 0.49 -12.72
C LEU A 125 8.36 -0.43 -13.67
N THR A 126 9.64 -0.15 -13.88
CA THR A 126 10.48 -0.85 -14.86
C THR A 126 11.55 -1.74 -14.20
N GLY A 127 11.47 -1.97 -12.89
CA GLY A 127 12.46 -2.78 -12.17
C GLY A 127 13.87 -2.18 -12.10
N GLY A 128 14.00 -0.85 -12.12
CA GLY A 128 15.29 -0.15 -12.13
C GLY A 128 16.06 -0.18 -10.81
N ASN A 129 15.43 -0.63 -9.72
CA ASN A 129 16.04 -0.77 -8.40
C ASN A 129 15.35 -1.86 -7.58
N SER A 130 15.87 -2.11 -6.38
CA SER A 130 15.37 -3.16 -5.47
C SER A 130 14.43 -2.63 -4.38
N ALA A 131 14.02 -1.36 -4.41
CA ALA A 131 13.11 -0.81 -3.42
C ALA A 131 11.67 -1.29 -3.64
N SER A 132 10.91 -1.35 -2.55
CA SER A 132 9.47 -1.56 -2.57
C SER A 132 8.71 -0.23 -2.53
N ASN A 133 7.44 -0.24 -2.93
CA ASN A 133 6.56 0.91 -2.74
C ASN A 133 6.40 1.28 -1.25
N VAL A 134 6.57 0.29 -0.35
CA VAL A 134 6.61 0.50 1.10
C VAL A 134 7.83 1.33 1.51
N ASP A 135 9.01 1.05 0.95
CA ASP A 135 10.24 1.82 1.20
C ASP A 135 10.09 3.28 0.74
N VAL A 136 9.49 3.48 -0.43
CA VAL A 136 9.21 4.81 -0.99
C VAL A 136 8.25 5.60 -0.08
N ALA A 137 7.12 4.99 0.29
CA ALA A 137 6.14 5.61 1.19
C ALA A 137 6.76 5.93 2.57
N GLY A 138 7.52 4.98 3.14
CA GLY A 138 8.21 5.14 4.41
C GLY A 138 9.26 6.26 4.37
N CYS A 139 10.05 6.33 3.29
CA CYS A 139 11.00 7.42 3.07
C CYS A 139 10.29 8.78 3.05
N ALA A 140 9.23 8.91 2.24
CA ALA A 140 8.50 10.16 2.11
C ALA A 140 7.88 10.61 3.45
N VAL A 141 7.30 9.69 4.23
CA VAL A 141 6.75 10.02 5.56
C VAL A 141 7.84 10.34 6.58
N ASN A 142 9.00 9.68 6.51
CA ASN A 142 10.13 9.94 7.41
C ASN A 142 10.68 11.38 7.26
N TRP A 143 10.42 12.07 6.15
CA TRP A 143 10.71 13.50 6.01
C TRP A 143 10.01 14.33 7.11
N VAL A 144 8.77 13.98 7.48
CA VAL A 144 8.03 14.69 8.55
C VAL A 144 8.76 14.57 9.88
N GLN A 145 9.15 13.35 10.26
CA GLN A 145 9.91 13.09 11.50
C GLN A 145 11.24 13.85 11.48
N THR A 146 12.00 13.73 10.39
CA THR A 146 13.31 14.37 10.24
C THR A 146 13.21 15.89 10.37
N MET A 147 12.23 16.51 9.73
CA MET A 147 12.02 17.95 9.81
C MET A 147 11.49 18.38 11.18
N TYR A 148 10.64 17.57 11.83
CA TYR A 148 10.15 17.81 13.19
C TYR A 148 11.28 17.84 14.22
N ASP A 149 12.22 16.88 14.13
CA ASP A 149 13.42 16.82 14.97
C ASP A 149 14.31 18.05 14.77
N ASN A 150 14.22 18.68 13.59
CA ASN A 150 14.90 19.93 13.25
C ASN A 150 14.04 21.18 13.49
N GLY A 151 12.95 21.07 14.25
CA GLY A 151 12.14 22.19 14.74
C GLY A 151 10.98 22.62 13.85
N ALA A 152 10.67 21.90 12.77
CA ALA A 152 9.45 22.12 12.00
C ALA A 152 8.20 21.68 12.80
N ARG A 153 7.08 22.41 12.66
CA ARG A 153 5.83 22.07 13.36
C ARG A 153 4.60 22.02 12.47
N ASN A 154 4.56 22.74 11.35
CA ASN A 154 3.41 22.71 10.44
C ASN A 154 3.79 22.03 9.12
N PHE A 155 3.18 20.90 8.81
CA PHE A 155 3.46 20.08 7.63
C PHE A 155 2.25 20.04 6.70
N LEU A 156 2.50 20.14 5.39
CA LEU A 156 1.55 19.86 4.33
C LEU A 156 2.15 18.83 3.38
N PHE A 157 1.78 17.56 3.56
CA PHE A 157 2.20 16.47 2.71
C PHE A 157 1.29 16.41 1.48
N GLN A 158 1.83 16.32 0.27
CA GLN A 158 1.06 16.11 -0.96
C GLN A 158 1.23 14.66 -1.42
N ASN A 159 0.12 13.97 -1.66
CA ASN A 159 0.15 12.61 -2.20
C ASN A 159 0.42 12.61 -3.72
N MET A 160 0.75 11.46 -4.31
CA MET A 160 0.99 11.35 -5.75
C MET A 160 -0.31 11.61 -6.52
N ILE A 161 -0.22 12.34 -7.64
CA ILE A 161 -1.34 12.51 -8.58
C ILE A 161 -1.71 11.17 -9.24
N PRO A 162 -2.88 11.01 -9.90
CA PRO A 162 -3.20 9.78 -10.61
C PRO A 162 -2.30 9.64 -11.84
N LEU A 163 -1.09 9.12 -11.64
CA LEU A 163 -0.05 9.07 -12.67
C LEU A 163 -0.48 8.23 -13.87
N ASN A 164 -1.39 7.26 -13.71
CA ASN A 164 -1.99 6.51 -14.81
C ASN A 164 -2.86 7.35 -15.77
N LEU A 165 -3.20 8.60 -15.40
CA LEU A 165 -3.88 9.59 -16.26
C LEU A 165 -2.91 10.59 -16.89
N VAL A 166 -1.64 10.58 -16.48
CA VAL A 166 -0.59 11.42 -17.06
C VAL A 166 -0.18 10.83 -18.41
N PRO A 167 0.04 11.64 -19.47
CA PRO A 167 0.22 11.09 -20.82
C PRO A 167 1.35 10.07 -20.96
N LEU A 168 2.39 10.10 -20.12
CA LEU A 168 3.49 9.11 -20.10
C LEU A 168 3.01 7.69 -19.73
N TYR A 169 2.03 7.57 -18.83
CA TYR A 169 1.57 6.28 -18.30
C TYR A 169 0.12 5.95 -18.69
N ALA A 170 -0.56 6.81 -19.44
CA ALA A 170 -1.91 6.58 -19.92
C ALA A 170 -1.99 5.39 -20.89
N VAL A 171 -3.18 4.80 -21.02
CA VAL A 171 -3.41 3.65 -21.93
C VAL A 171 -3.14 4.03 -23.39
N ASP A 172 -3.41 5.27 -23.76
CA ASP A 172 -3.18 5.88 -25.07
C ASP A 172 -1.83 6.60 -25.19
N SER A 173 -0.89 6.30 -24.29
CA SER A 173 0.44 6.89 -24.28
C SER A 173 1.24 6.61 -25.56
N TRP A 174 2.07 7.58 -25.97
CA TRP A 174 2.97 7.48 -27.13
C TRP A 174 4.44 7.36 -26.73
N PRO A 175 5.34 6.95 -27.65
CA PRO A 175 6.78 7.09 -27.47
C PRO A 175 7.13 8.57 -27.33
N ASN A 176 7.77 8.94 -26.23
CA ASN A 176 8.08 10.32 -25.87
C ASN A 176 9.50 10.45 -25.32
N LYS A 177 9.90 11.66 -24.91
CA LYS A 177 11.26 11.92 -24.43
C LYS A 177 11.65 11.13 -23.18
N PHE A 178 10.68 10.72 -22.36
CA PHE A 178 10.92 9.93 -21.13
C PHE A 178 10.97 8.43 -21.42
N TRP A 179 10.20 7.96 -22.39
CA TRP A 179 10.24 6.56 -22.84
C TRP A 179 9.83 6.44 -24.31
N HIS A 180 10.78 6.03 -25.15
CA HIS A 180 10.59 5.88 -26.59
C HIS A 180 10.72 4.44 -27.08
N PHE A 181 10.81 3.45 -26.19
CA PHE A 181 10.81 2.03 -26.56
C PHE A 181 9.39 1.46 -26.58
N GLN A 182 9.21 0.35 -27.29
CA GLN A 182 7.97 -0.43 -27.28
C GLN A 182 7.63 -0.85 -25.83
N ARG A 183 6.35 -0.77 -25.46
CA ARG A 183 5.83 -1.20 -24.16
C ARG A 183 4.35 -1.59 -24.28
N ASN A 184 3.84 -2.31 -23.30
CA ASN A 184 2.40 -2.49 -23.13
C ASN A 184 1.85 -1.32 -22.29
N THR A 185 1.20 -0.35 -22.95
CA THR A 185 0.69 0.85 -22.28
C THR A 185 -0.46 0.56 -21.32
N THR A 186 -1.26 -0.48 -21.57
CA THR A 186 -2.33 -0.92 -20.66
C THR A 186 -1.75 -1.48 -19.37
N GLU A 187 -0.77 -2.39 -19.46
CA GLU A 187 -0.09 -2.94 -18.29
C GLU A 187 0.59 -1.84 -17.45
N TRP A 188 1.29 -0.92 -18.12
CA TRP A 188 1.91 0.22 -17.46
C TRP A 188 0.89 1.14 -16.78
N SER A 189 -0.24 1.43 -17.42
CA SER A 189 -1.31 2.26 -16.86
C SER A 189 -1.90 1.63 -15.59
N VAL A 190 -2.21 0.32 -15.64
CA VAL A 190 -2.71 -0.41 -14.47
C VAL A 190 -1.65 -0.47 -13.38
N MET A 191 -0.41 -0.83 -13.70
CA MET A 191 0.65 -0.92 -12.68
C MET A 191 0.94 0.43 -12.02
N MET A 192 0.97 1.52 -12.81
CA MET A 192 1.15 2.87 -12.29
C MET A 192 -0.01 3.26 -11.37
N ARG A 193 -1.25 2.90 -11.72
CA ARG A 193 -2.42 3.08 -10.85
C ARG A 193 -2.23 2.35 -9.53
N GLU A 194 -1.77 1.10 -9.55
CA GLU A 194 -1.55 0.32 -8.32
C GLU A 194 -0.43 0.88 -7.44
N LEU A 195 0.69 1.30 -8.02
CA LEU A 195 1.79 1.95 -7.29
C LEU A 195 1.30 3.25 -6.62
N VAL A 196 0.54 4.08 -7.35
CA VAL A 196 0.00 5.33 -6.81
C VAL A 196 -1.03 5.08 -5.72
N LEU A 197 -2.03 4.21 -5.94
CA LEU A 197 -3.11 3.96 -4.98
C LEU A 197 -2.57 3.34 -3.69
N SER A 198 -1.72 2.32 -3.80
CA SER A 198 -1.12 1.66 -2.63
C SER A 198 -0.15 2.60 -1.89
N GLY A 199 0.69 3.34 -2.61
CA GLY A 199 1.61 4.32 -2.02
C GLY A 199 0.88 5.45 -1.30
N ASN A 200 -0.20 5.98 -1.89
CA ASN A 200 -1.04 7.00 -1.28
C ASN A 200 -1.79 6.48 -0.04
N ALA A 201 -2.25 5.22 -0.06
CA ALA A 201 -2.88 4.60 1.11
C ALA A 201 -1.88 4.37 2.26
N LEU A 202 -0.69 3.86 1.94
CA LEU A 202 0.41 3.65 2.90
C LEU A 202 0.82 4.97 3.54
N THR A 203 1.16 5.99 2.75
CA THR A 203 1.56 7.31 3.26
C THR A 203 0.48 7.92 4.16
N LYS A 204 -0.79 7.86 3.75
CA LYS A 204 -1.91 8.38 4.57
C LYS A 204 -1.97 7.74 5.95
N ILE A 205 -1.89 6.41 6.04
CA ILE A 205 -1.99 5.74 7.35
C ILE A 205 -0.71 5.92 8.18
N MET A 206 0.47 5.89 7.54
CA MET A 206 1.72 6.18 8.22
C MET A 206 1.72 7.60 8.83
N LEU A 207 1.20 8.59 8.11
CA LEU A 207 1.01 9.96 8.63
C LEU A 207 0.03 10.00 9.80
N GLN A 208 -1.10 9.28 9.73
CA GLN A 208 -2.05 9.17 10.84
C GLN A 208 -1.41 8.54 12.09
N GLY A 209 -0.62 7.48 11.92
CA GLY A 209 0.13 6.84 12.99
C GLY A 209 1.18 7.76 13.61
N LEU A 210 1.84 8.57 12.78
CA LEU A 210 2.86 9.53 13.20
C LEU A 210 2.28 10.74 13.94
N ALA A 211 1.09 11.22 13.54
CA ALA A 211 0.45 12.40 14.13
C ALA A 211 0.26 12.29 15.65
N SER A 212 -0.03 11.09 16.15
CA SER A 212 -0.17 10.85 17.59
C SER A 212 1.14 10.99 18.38
N LYS A 213 2.30 10.81 17.72
CA LYS A 213 3.64 10.77 18.31
C LYS A 213 4.36 12.13 18.28
N LEU A 214 3.97 13.03 17.37
CA LEU A 214 4.63 14.33 17.19
C LEU A 214 3.92 15.44 17.96
N HIS A 215 4.29 15.61 19.23
CA HIS A 215 3.68 16.61 20.11
C HIS A 215 3.84 18.05 19.59
N GLY A 216 2.71 18.76 19.46
CA GLY A 216 2.70 20.14 18.98
C GLY A 216 2.99 20.28 17.48
N ALA A 217 3.05 19.19 16.72
CA ALA A 217 3.06 19.22 15.28
C ALA A 217 1.63 19.18 14.71
N HIS A 218 1.45 19.83 13.57
CA HIS A 218 0.25 19.77 12.75
C HIS A 218 0.62 19.13 11.41
N ILE A 219 0.01 18.00 11.10
CA ILE A 219 0.25 17.27 9.84
C ILE A 219 -1.03 17.34 9.01
N GLY A 220 -0.96 18.07 7.90
CA GLY A 220 -1.98 18.08 6.86
C GLY A 220 -1.59 17.20 5.68
N LEU A 221 -2.58 16.51 5.11
CA LEU A 221 -2.51 15.86 3.80
C LEU A 221 -3.28 16.71 2.79
N PHE A 222 -2.59 17.18 1.76
CA PHE A 222 -3.18 17.77 0.58
C PHE A 222 -3.36 16.66 -0.47
N ASP A 223 -4.61 16.41 -0.84
CA ASP A 223 -5.03 15.31 -1.70
C ASP A 223 -4.92 15.73 -3.18
N SER A 224 -3.68 15.87 -3.64
CA SER A 224 -3.34 16.10 -5.04
C SER A 224 -3.91 15.00 -5.93
N HIS A 225 -3.97 13.75 -5.46
CA HIS A 225 -4.59 12.64 -6.18
C HIS A 225 -6.04 12.94 -6.56
N SER A 226 -6.89 13.22 -5.57
CA SER A 226 -8.31 13.49 -5.82
C SER A 226 -8.53 14.82 -6.55
N LEU A 227 -7.69 15.84 -6.29
CA LEU A 227 -7.76 17.11 -7.01
C LEU A 227 -7.53 16.92 -8.51
N PHE A 228 -6.46 16.22 -8.91
CA PHE A 228 -6.15 15.99 -10.31
C PHE A 228 -7.13 15.03 -10.98
N ALA A 229 -7.67 14.04 -10.24
CA ALA A 229 -8.76 13.21 -10.74
C ALA A 229 -10.02 14.04 -11.05
N ASP A 230 -10.36 15.02 -10.21
CA ASP A 230 -11.51 15.93 -10.44
C ASP A 230 -11.23 16.94 -11.56
N MET A 231 -9.99 17.40 -11.72
CA MET A 231 -9.59 18.18 -12.88
C MET A 231 -9.75 17.40 -14.18
N PHE A 232 -9.34 16.13 -14.19
CA PHE A 232 -9.45 15.25 -15.35
C PHE A 232 -10.91 14.97 -15.70
N ALA A 233 -11.74 14.64 -14.70
CA ALA A 233 -13.15 14.31 -14.89
C ALA A 233 -14.04 15.53 -15.18
N ASN A 234 -13.72 16.68 -14.59
CA ASN A 234 -14.54 17.90 -14.64
C ASN A 234 -13.70 19.15 -15.02
N PRO A 235 -13.01 19.16 -16.17
CA PRO A 235 -12.01 20.19 -16.50
C PRO A 235 -12.59 21.60 -16.57
N ALA A 236 -13.87 21.75 -16.92
CA ALA A 236 -14.55 23.04 -17.02
C ALA A 236 -14.61 23.83 -15.70
N ASN A 237 -14.40 23.16 -14.56
CA ASN A 237 -14.35 23.81 -13.25
C ASN A 237 -12.97 24.42 -12.93
N TYR A 238 -11.95 24.07 -13.72
CA TYR A 238 -10.53 24.30 -13.35
C TYR A 238 -9.73 24.95 -14.47
N LEU A 239 -9.95 24.55 -15.71
CA LEU A 239 -9.26 25.05 -16.88
C LEU A 239 -10.03 26.25 -17.44
N ASN A 240 -9.31 27.28 -17.90
CA ASN A 240 -9.90 28.57 -18.28
C ASN A 240 -9.31 29.14 -19.58
N GLY A 241 -8.68 28.30 -20.41
CA GLY A 241 -8.19 28.70 -21.71
C GLY A 241 -9.29 28.88 -22.76
N THR A 242 -8.86 29.23 -23.97
CA THR A 242 -9.73 29.73 -25.05
C THR A 242 -10.18 28.67 -26.06
N VAL A 243 -9.74 27.43 -25.92
CA VAL A 243 -10.10 26.29 -26.79
C VAL A 243 -10.76 25.17 -25.97
N PRO A 244 -11.34 24.13 -26.60
CA PRO A 244 -11.88 22.99 -25.86
C PRO A 244 -10.85 22.40 -24.89
N PHE A 245 -11.31 22.04 -23.69
CA PHE A 245 -10.46 21.50 -22.64
C PHE A 245 -9.83 20.16 -23.04
N ASN A 246 -8.56 19.98 -22.73
CA ASN A 246 -7.79 18.80 -23.07
C ASN A 246 -7.09 18.23 -21.83
N VAL A 247 -7.42 16.99 -21.48
CA VAL A 247 -6.90 16.28 -20.30
C VAL A 247 -6.09 15.04 -20.66
N THR A 248 -5.99 14.68 -21.95
CA THR A 248 -5.25 13.49 -22.42
C THR A 248 -4.03 13.85 -23.26
N GLY A 249 -4.02 15.03 -23.89
CA GLY A 249 -2.87 15.63 -24.55
C GLY A 249 -2.14 16.64 -23.66
N ALA A 250 -1.07 17.21 -24.19
CA ALA A 250 -0.23 18.18 -23.49
C ALA A 250 0.02 19.45 -24.31
N VAL A 251 0.33 20.55 -23.64
CA VAL A 251 0.69 21.84 -24.27
C VAL A 251 1.91 21.69 -25.20
N ASN A 252 2.94 21.00 -24.74
CA ASN A 252 4.19 20.71 -25.44
C ASN A 252 4.28 19.19 -25.63
N THR A 253 3.70 18.71 -26.71
CA THR A 253 3.67 17.28 -27.05
C THR A 253 4.81 16.96 -27.99
N CYS A 254 5.63 15.96 -27.69
CA CYS A 254 6.69 15.47 -28.57
C CYS A 254 6.56 13.96 -28.77
N VAL A 255 6.19 13.55 -29.99
CA VAL A 255 6.06 12.14 -30.37
C VAL A 255 7.36 11.66 -31.01
N PHE A 256 7.99 10.66 -30.41
CA PHE A 256 9.26 10.08 -30.86
C PHE A 256 9.01 8.85 -31.73
N GLN A 257 9.95 8.55 -32.62
CA GLN A 257 9.98 7.26 -33.29
C GLN A 257 10.39 6.16 -32.29
N VAL A 258 9.74 5.00 -32.38
CA VAL A 258 10.06 3.85 -31.50
C VAL A 258 11.53 3.46 -31.63
N GLY A 259 12.24 3.43 -30.50
CA GLY A 259 13.65 3.06 -30.40
C GLY A 259 14.64 4.16 -30.82
N ASN A 260 14.18 5.36 -31.17
CA ASN A 260 15.05 6.45 -31.63
C ASN A 260 14.79 7.75 -30.85
N SER A 261 15.76 8.13 -30.02
CA SER A 261 15.72 9.37 -29.22
C SER A 261 16.03 10.64 -30.02
N ASN A 262 16.43 10.55 -31.29
CA ASN A 262 16.81 11.70 -32.11
C ASN A 262 15.74 12.12 -33.12
N GLU A 263 14.69 11.31 -33.32
CA GLU A 263 13.64 11.57 -34.31
C GLU A 263 12.30 11.75 -33.60
N ASN A 264 11.75 12.96 -33.68
CA ASN A 264 10.48 13.32 -33.06
C ASN A 264 9.74 14.41 -33.84
N VAL A 265 8.43 14.49 -33.60
CA VAL A 265 7.56 15.58 -34.04
C VAL A 265 6.97 16.23 -32.81
N CYS A 266 7.32 17.50 -32.59
CA CYS A 266 6.80 18.29 -31.47
C CYS A 266 5.73 19.29 -31.93
N THR A 267 4.69 19.43 -31.13
CA THR A 267 3.67 20.48 -31.25
C THR A 267 3.62 21.30 -29.97
N LEU A 268 3.46 22.61 -30.12
CA LEU A 268 3.37 23.55 -29.01
C LEU A 268 2.09 24.37 -29.12
N VAL A 269 1.26 24.31 -28.08
CA VAL A 269 0.09 25.18 -27.92
C VAL A 269 0.55 26.52 -27.37
N GLY A 270 0.15 27.61 -28.03
CA GLY A 270 0.55 28.97 -27.68
C GLY A 270 -0.57 29.79 -27.01
N GLY A 271 -0.21 30.95 -26.47
CA GLY A 271 -1.18 31.93 -25.95
C GLY A 271 -2.07 31.38 -24.83
N THR A 272 -3.31 31.89 -24.76
CA THR A 272 -4.31 31.50 -23.76
C THR A 272 -4.89 30.11 -23.99
N ASP A 273 -4.64 29.49 -25.14
CA ASP A 273 -5.10 28.13 -25.42
C ASP A 273 -4.45 27.11 -24.47
N ARG A 274 -3.23 27.39 -24.01
CA ARG A 274 -2.47 26.59 -23.04
C ARG A 274 -3.24 26.35 -21.74
N ASP A 275 -4.02 27.33 -21.30
CA ASP A 275 -4.81 27.25 -20.07
C ASP A 275 -6.05 26.33 -20.23
N SER A 276 -6.24 25.73 -21.43
CA SER A 276 -7.24 24.68 -21.69
C SER A 276 -6.69 23.27 -21.46
N TYR A 277 -5.40 23.12 -21.13
CA TYR A 277 -4.73 21.84 -20.98
C TYR A 277 -4.42 21.52 -19.51
N LEU A 278 -4.63 20.27 -19.10
CA LEU A 278 -4.25 19.79 -17.78
C LEU A 278 -2.74 19.53 -17.65
N TRP A 279 -2.10 19.11 -18.76
CA TRP A 279 -0.70 18.70 -18.79
C TRP A 279 0.15 19.66 -19.63
N PHE A 280 1.36 19.98 -19.16
CA PHE A 280 2.32 20.76 -19.95
C PHE A 280 3.06 19.90 -20.95
N ASP A 281 3.66 18.79 -20.50
CA ASP A 281 4.30 17.78 -21.36
C ASP A 281 3.78 16.39 -20.99
N GLU A 282 4.47 15.33 -21.40
CA GLU A 282 4.01 13.97 -21.12
C GLU A 282 4.04 13.57 -19.64
N LEU A 283 4.65 14.36 -18.74
CA LEU A 283 4.77 14.02 -17.30
C LEU A 283 4.27 15.12 -16.36
N HIS A 284 4.36 16.38 -16.74
CA HIS A 284 4.20 17.50 -15.83
C HIS A 284 2.82 18.16 -15.93
N PRO A 285 2.20 18.56 -14.78
CA PRO A 285 1.05 19.45 -14.77
C PRO A 285 1.28 20.73 -15.57
N SER A 286 0.21 21.30 -16.13
CA SER A 286 0.27 22.62 -16.75
C SER A 286 0.37 23.73 -15.69
N GLU A 287 0.89 24.89 -16.08
CA GLU A 287 0.85 26.10 -15.25
C GLU A 287 -0.57 26.39 -14.72
N GLN A 288 -1.60 26.15 -15.53
CA GLN A 288 -2.98 26.35 -15.10
C GLN A 288 -3.37 25.37 -13.99
N ALA A 289 -2.96 24.10 -14.07
CA ALA A 289 -3.16 23.15 -12.97
C ALA A 289 -2.41 23.59 -11.69
N ASP A 290 -1.19 24.09 -11.84
CA ASP A 290 -0.38 24.64 -10.74
C ASP A 290 -1.04 25.85 -10.06
N ARG A 291 -1.69 26.74 -10.82
CA ARG A 291 -2.50 27.84 -10.26
C ARG A 291 -3.64 27.33 -9.39
N ILE A 292 -4.24 26.19 -9.73
CA ILE A 292 -5.30 25.58 -8.92
C ILE A 292 -4.72 25.01 -7.62
N VAL A 293 -3.64 24.21 -7.70
CA VAL A 293 -2.94 23.70 -6.51
C VAL A 293 -2.58 24.86 -5.58
N ALA A 294 -2.00 25.92 -6.14
CA ALA A 294 -1.61 27.10 -5.39
C ALA A 294 -2.79 27.81 -4.73
N ARG A 295 -3.91 27.97 -5.44
CA ARG A 295 -5.12 28.59 -4.88
C ARG A 295 -5.63 27.80 -3.67
N GLU A 296 -5.70 26.48 -3.78
CA GLU A 296 -6.22 25.61 -2.72
C GLU A 296 -5.30 25.61 -1.48
N ILE A 297 -3.98 25.56 -1.67
CA ILE A 297 -3.01 25.67 -0.57
C ILE A 297 -3.03 27.07 0.06
N ALA A 298 -3.11 28.14 -0.75
CA ALA A 298 -3.24 29.51 -0.24
C ALA A 298 -4.53 29.69 0.57
N ASN A 299 -5.63 29.02 0.20
CA ASN A 299 -6.86 29.03 0.99
C ASN A 299 -6.68 28.35 2.36
N VAL A 300 -5.92 27.26 2.43
CA VAL A 300 -5.54 26.61 3.71
C VAL A 300 -4.74 27.58 4.58
N ILE A 301 -3.69 28.20 4.03
CA ILE A 301 -2.83 29.17 4.73
C ILE A 301 -3.62 30.38 5.25
N LYS A 302 -4.61 30.86 4.48
CA LYS A 302 -5.47 31.98 4.85
C LYS A 302 -6.65 31.61 5.76
N ALA A 303 -6.70 30.38 6.28
CA ALA A 303 -7.79 29.88 7.11
C ALA A 303 -9.17 29.87 6.42
N LYS A 304 -9.22 29.84 5.08
CA LYS A 304 -10.46 29.72 4.30
C LYS A 304 -10.91 28.26 4.12
N GLY A 305 -9.99 27.32 4.34
CA GLY A 305 -10.20 25.89 4.12
C GLY A 305 -10.09 25.48 2.65
N SER A 306 -9.91 24.19 2.40
CA SER A 306 -9.98 23.58 1.08
C SER A 306 -10.55 22.16 1.23
N LYS A 307 -11.43 21.75 0.30
CA LYS A 307 -11.96 20.37 0.28
C LYS A 307 -10.87 19.33 -0.01
N TRP A 308 -9.72 19.78 -0.52
CA TRP A 308 -8.58 18.95 -0.88
C TRP A 308 -7.53 18.86 0.22
N SER A 309 -7.77 19.45 1.39
CA SER A 309 -6.84 19.39 2.51
C SER A 309 -7.52 18.81 3.73
N THR A 310 -6.89 17.80 4.32
CA THR A 310 -7.35 17.15 5.55
C THR A 310 -6.25 17.20 6.60
N GLY A 311 -6.64 17.44 7.85
CA GLY A 311 -5.74 17.56 8.98
C GLY A 311 -5.82 16.31 9.83
N THR A 312 -4.69 15.87 10.38
CA THR A 312 -4.66 14.82 11.39
C THR A 312 -4.40 15.48 12.75
N GLU A 313 -5.46 15.74 13.51
CA GLU A 313 -5.31 16.26 14.88
C GLU A 313 -5.31 15.13 15.92
N GLN A 314 -4.63 15.36 17.04
CA GLN A 314 -4.76 14.52 18.24
C GLN A 314 -6.22 14.48 18.70
N GLN A 315 -6.86 13.31 18.63
CA GLN A 315 -8.22 13.14 19.15
C GLN A 315 -8.26 13.29 20.67
N ASN A 316 -8.65 14.46 21.14
CA ASN A 316 -9.12 14.68 22.51
C ASN A 316 -10.65 14.89 22.51
N GLY A 317 -11.40 13.80 22.37
CA GLY A 317 -12.79 13.68 22.86
C GLY A 317 -13.92 14.40 22.09
N ALA A 318 -14.70 13.59 21.37
CA ALA A 318 -16.16 13.65 21.16
C ALA A 318 -16.86 15.02 20.97
N ASP A 319 -17.14 15.39 19.72
CA ASP A 319 -18.49 15.73 19.24
C ASP A 319 -18.51 15.74 17.69
N SER A 320 -19.62 15.34 17.08
CA SER A 320 -19.81 15.22 15.64
C SER A 320 -21.02 16.03 15.18
N SER A 321 -20.81 17.30 14.84
CA SER A 321 -21.63 17.98 13.83
C SER A 321 -21.03 19.32 13.39
N ARG A 322 -20.89 19.50 12.07
CA ARG A 322 -20.58 20.71 11.27
C ARG A 322 -19.10 20.95 10.90
N GLY A 323 -18.88 21.04 9.58
CA GLY A 323 -17.78 21.70 8.86
C GLY A 323 -16.39 21.60 9.49
N SER A 324 -15.79 20.42 9.46
CA SER A 324 -14.50 20.16 10.07
C SER A 324 -13.66 19.26 9.16
N TRP A 325 -12.35 19.45 9.24
CA TRP A 325 -11.26 18.60 8.75
C TRP A 325 -11.54 17.10 8.97
N PHE A 326 -12.29 16.47 8.07
CA PHE A 326 -12.64 15.05 8.17
C PHE A 326 -12.51 14.38 6.79
N VAL A 327 -11.64 13.38 6.69
CA VAL A 327 -11.94 12.21 5.85
C VAL A 327 -12.51 11.15 6.79
N PRO A 328 -13.82 10.87 6.77
CA PRO A 328 -14.27 9.59 7.29
C PRO A 328 -13.82 8.52 6.30
N LEU A 329 -13.05 7.54 6.77
CA LEU A 329 -13.15 6.20 6.19
C LEU A 329 -14.60 5.79 6.40
N GLN A 330 -15.38 5.60 5.34
CA GLN A 330 -16.66 4.93 5.47
C GLN A 330 -16.41 3.52 6.00
N ALA A 331 -16.63 3.31 7.29
CA ALA A 331 -16.91 2.02 7.87
C ALA A 331 -18.10 2.19 8.82
N ILE A 332 -19.00 1.23 8.70
CA ILE A 332 -20.29 1.05 9.37
C ILE A 332 -20.21 1.35 10.90
N LEU A 333 -21.26 2.02 11.41
CA LEU A 333 -21.79 2.15 12.79
C LEU A 333 -21.24 1.09 13.80
N LEU A 334 -20.95 1.30 15.10
CA LEU A 334 -21.40 2.25 16.13
C LEU A 334 -20.51 2.14 17.40
N ASP A 335 -20.42 3.26 18.11
CA ASP A 335 -20.33 3.50 19.56
C ASP A 335 -19.03 3.28 20.38
N LYS A 336 -18.82 4.25 21.28
CA LYS A 336 -17.62 4.60 22.04
C LYS A 336 -17.56 3.87 23.38
N LYS A 337 -16.36 3.44 23.79
CA LYS A 337 -15.84 3.60 25.17
C LYS A 337 -14.32 3.43 25.25
N ARG A 338 -13.70 4.30 26.05
CA ARG A 338 -12.25 4.48 26.25
C ARG A 338 -11.63 3.33 27.06
N VAL A 339 -10.45 2.88 26.66
CA VAL A 339 -9.44 2.28 27.57
C VAL A 339 -8.06 2.87 27.23
N LYS A 340 -7.33 3.31 28.25
CA LYS A 340 -5.95 3.80 28.15
C LYS A 340 -5.00 2.61 28.18
N ALA A 341 -4.08 2.50 27.23
CA ALA A 341 -2.89 1.66 27.35
C ALA A 341 -1.66 2.53 27.06
N THR A 342 -0.65 2.42 27.93
CA THR A 342 0.62 3.16 27.86
C THR A 342 1.68 2.13 27.50
N VAL A 343 2.40 2.31 26.39
CA VAL A 343 3.64 1.59 26.11
C VAL A 343 4.64 2.60 25.56
N ALA A 344 5.78 2.71 26.22
CA ALA A 344 6.90 3.55 25.83
C ALA A 344 7.83 2.77 24.89
N SER A 345 8.24 3.39 23.78
CA SER A 345 9.25 2.82 22.87
C SER A 345 10.28 3.89 22.53
N THR A 346 11.55 3.59 22.83
CA THR A 346 12.72 4.24 22.25
C THR A 346 13.10 3.51 20.96
N VAL A 347 13.21 4.21 19.84
CA VAL A 347 13.73 3.65 18.58
C VAL A 347 14.76 4.60 17.98
N THR A 348 15.99 4.11 17.84
CA THR A 348 17.07 4.67 17.02
C THR A 348 17.04 4.01 15.65
N LEU A 349 17.02 4.80 14.57
CA LEU A 349 17.10 4.32 13.18
C LEU A 349 18.55 4.00 12.78
N LEU A 350 18.79 2.74 12.41
CA LEU A 350 19.86 2.34 11.47
C LEU A 350 19.20 2.03 10.10
N PRO A 351 19.96 2.14 8.99
CA PRO A 351 19.43 1.92 7.64
C PRO A 351 18.88 0.49 7.52
N LEU A 352 17.60 0.38 7.17
CA LEU A 352 16.90 -0.88 6.94
C LEU A 352 17.41 -1.50 5.64
N LEU A 353 18.44 -2.34 5.73
CA LEU A 353 18.39 -3.61 5.01
C LEU A 353 17.28 -4.44 5.69
N PRO A 354 16.45 -5.21 4.96
CA PRO A 354 15.50 -6.11 5.59
C PRO A 354 16.30 -7.23 6.25
N ALA A 355 16.76 -7.00 7.47
CA ALA A 355 17.05 -8.11 8.37
C ALA A 355 15.72 -8.87 8.51
N ILE A 356 15.73 -10.18 8.27
CA ILE A 356 14.63 -11.07 8.63
C ILE A 356 14.51 -10.96 10.15
N VAL A 357 13.67 -10.04 10.63
CA VAL A 357 13.42 -9.89 12.06
C VAL A 357 12.44 -10.99 12.42
N LYS A 358 12.97 -12.14 12.85
CA LYS A 358 12.16 -13.15 13.54
C LYS A 358 11.40 -12.46 14.67
N ALA A 359 10.09 -12.65 14.75
CA ALA A 359 9.35 -12.18 15.91
C ALA A 359 10.01 -12.82 17.13
N GLN A 360 10.43 -12.02 18.13
CA GLN A 360 10.95 -12.57 19.38
C GLN A 360 9.87 -13.51 19.92
N GLY A 361 10.17 -14.82 19.98
CA GLY A 361 9.22 -15.90 20.24
C GLY A 361 8.21 -15.53 21.31
N ASN A 362 7.04 -15.08 20.86
CA ASN A 362 5.98 -14.65 21.74
C ASN A 362 5.12 -15.88 21.99
N THR A 363 5.03 -16.32 23.24
CA THR A 363 3.99 -17.27 23.63
C THR A 363 2.66 -16.61 23.29
N GLY A 364 1.98 -17.08 22.25
CA GLY A 364 0.71 -16.52 21.81
C GLY A 364 -0.33 -16.52 22.94
N PRO A 365 -1.53 -15.97 22.70
CA PRO A 365 -2.55 -15.82 23.75
C PRO A 365 -3.13 -17.15 24.25
N PHE A 366 -2.75 -18.28 23.66
CA PHE A 366 -3.32 -19.59 23.95
C PHE A 366 -2.39 -20.46 24.80
N GLN A 367 -3.00 -21.28 25.64
CA GLN A 367 -2.42 -22.43 26.31
C GLN A 367 -2.88 -23.72 25.61
N ASN A 368 -2.16 -24.81 25.89
CA ASN A 368 -2.54 -26.12 25.36
C ASN A 368 -3.96 -26.52 25.81
N GLY A 369 -4.84 -26.78 24.84
CA GLY A 369 -6.23 -27.15 25.09
C GLY A 369 -7.22 -25.97 25.03
N ASP A 370 -6.75 -24.74 24.89
CA ASP A 370 -7.63 -23.57 24.69
C ASP A 370 -8.35 -23.65 23.34
N ILE A 371 -7.65 -24.11 22.30
CA ILE A 371 -8.21 -24.29 20.97
C ILE A 371 -8.51 -25.77 20.73
N THR A 372 -9.77 -26.08 20.43
CA THR A 372 -10.27 -27.44 20.12
C THR A 372 -10.83 -27.57 18.71
N THR A 373 -11.04 -26.45 18.02
CA THR A 373 -11.58 -26.41 16.65
C THR A 373 -10.74 -25.48 15.79
N PHE A 374 -10.52 -25.86 14.53
CA PHE A 374 -9.75 -25.11 13.57
C PHE A 374 -10.56 -24.93 12.29
N VAL A 375 -10.86 -23.68 11.95
CA VAL A 375 -11.67 -23.32 10.79
C VAL A 375 -10.78 -22.61 9.78
N THR A 376 -10.78 -23.09 8.54
CA THR A 376 -9.90 -22.54 7.49
C THR A 376 -10.67 -21.90 6.34
N PHE A 377 -10.23 -20.71 5.96
CA PHE A 377 -10.66 -19.98 4.76
C PHE A 377 -9.44 -19.70 3.90
N GLY A 378 -9.60 -19.75 2.58
CA GLY A 378 -8.47 -19.56 1.69
C GLY A 378 -8.65 -20.12 0.28
N ASP A 379 -7.54 -20.21 -0.43
CA ASP A 379 -7.47 -20.70 -1.80
C ASP A 379 -6.80 -22.09 -1.91
N SER A 380 -6.13 -22.38 -3.03
CA SER A 380 -5.43 -23.66 -3.25
C SER A 380 -4.28 -23.90 -2.27
N THR A 381 -3.79 -22.86 -1.59
CA THR A 381 -2.81 -22.98 -0.50
C THR A 381 -3.39 -23.60 0.77
N THR A 382 -4.71 -23.70 0.88
CA THR A 382 -5.41 -24.12 2.12
C THR A 382 -6.52 -25.14 1.86
N ASP A 383 -6.86 -25.40 0.61
CA ASP A 383 -7.92 -26.35 0.20
C ASP A 383 -7.52 -27.81 0.48
N THR A 384 -8.26 -28.48 1.37
CA THR A 384 -8.04 -29.88 1.73
C THR A 384 -8.84 -30.85 0.86
N ILE A 385 -9.76 -30.36 0.02
CA ILE A 385 -10.55 -31.19 -0.90
C ILE A 385 -9.78 -31.37 -2.21
N ARG A 386 -9.21 -30.29 -2.73
CA ARG A 386 -8.38 -30.32 -3.94
C ARG A 386 -6.96 -29.87 -3.59
N VAL A 387 -6.05 -30.84 -3.56
CA VAL A 387 -4.67 -30.63 -3.07
C VAL A 387 -3.71 -30.34 -4.22
N PHE A 388 -2.83 -29.34 -4.02
CA PHE A 388 -1.88 -28.85 -5.02
C PHE A 388 -0.41 -28.95 -4.59
N ASN A 389 -0.12 -29.56 -3.44
CA ASN A 389 1.23 -29.65 -2.88
C ASN A 389 1.93 -31.01 -3.10
N GLY A 390 1.24 -31.96 -3.75
CA GLY A 390 1.71 -33.33 -4.00
C GLY A 390 1.35 -34.37 -2.93
N GLY A 391 0.75 -33.98 -1.82
CA GLY A 391 0.47 -34.86 -0.68
C GLY A 391 -0.72 -34.40 0.16
N VAL A 392 -0.47 -34.08 1.43
CA VAL A 392 -1.48 -33.65 2.41
C VAL A 392 -1.35 -32.15 2.67
N GLN A 393 -2.45 -31.40 2.67
CA GLN A 393 -2.42 -29.94 2.84
C GLN A 393 -2.13 -29.56 4.31
N TRP A 394 -1.50 -28.41 4.54
CA TRP A 394 -1.10 -27.97 5.89
C TRP A 394 -2.22 -27.99 6.95
N PRO A 395 -3.51 -27.70 6.68
CA PRO A 395 -4.55 -27.76 7.72
C PRO A 395 -4.80 -29.16 8.26
N ASP A 396 -4.69 -30.18 7.41
CA ASP A 396 -4.83 -31.58 7.82
C ASP A 396 -3.67 -31.99 8.74
N TYR A 397 -2.46 -31.51 8.47
CA TYR A 397 -1.32 -31.69 9.38
C TYR A 397 -1.54 -31.00 10.73
N VAL A 398 -2.11 -29.79 10.76
CA VAL A 398 -2.45 -29.11 12.03
C VAL A 398 -3.41 -29.97 12.85
N ALA A 399 -4.46 -30.50 12.22
CA ALA A 399 -5.41 -31.39 12.87
C ALA A 399 -4.74 -32.66 13.39
N ALA A 400 -3.86 -33.28 12.59
CA ALA A 400 -3.12 -34.48 12.99
C ALA A 400 -2.15 -34.22 14.16
N TYR A 401 -1.46 -33.08 14.19
CA TYR A 401 -0.48 -32.75 15.23
C TYR A 401 -1.10 -32.34 16.56
N THR A 402 -2.33 -31.84 16.55
CA THR A 402 -2.97 -31.23 17.73
C THR A 402 -4.22 -31.95 18.20
N GLY A 403 -4.87 -32.75 17.34
CA GLY A 403 -6.14 -33.41 17.61
C GLY A 403 -7.36 -32.47 17.52
N VAL A 404 -7.20 -31.23 17.05
CA VAL A 404 -8.34 -30.31 16.87
C VAL A 404 -9.27 -30.78 15.77
N LYS A 405 -10.56 -30.44 15.89
CA LYS A 405 -11.54 -30.64 14.81
C LYS A 405 -11.31 -29.62 13.70
N LEU A 406 -10.94 -30.08 12.50
CA LEU A 406 -10.83 -29.24 11.31
C LEU A 406 -12.20 -29.05 10.63
N ILE A 407 -12.50 -27.81 10.22
CA ILE A 407 -13.66 -27.43 9.41
C ILE A 407 -13.18 -26.60 8.21
N PRO A 408 -13.03 -27.18 7.01
CA PRO A 408 -12.36 -26.54 5.88
C PRO A 408 -13.32 -25.86 4.88
N PHE A 409 -13.32 -24.52 4.87
CA PHE A 409 -14.08 -23.71 3.90
C PHE A 409 -13.24 -23.23 2.71
N ALA A 410 -11.91 -23.34 2.76
CA ALA A 410 -11.01 -22.96 1.66
C ALA A 410 -11.36 -23.67 0.34
N ARG A 411 -11.25 -22.96 -0.78
CA ARG A 411 -11.55 -23.49 -2.13
C ARG A 411 -10.52 -23.01 -3.14
N SER A 412 -10.01 -23.93 -3.94
CA SER A 412 -8.98 -23.63 -4.93
C SER A 412 -9.45 -22.65 -6.00
N GLY A 413 -8.57 -21.73 -6.39
CA GLY A 413 -8.87 -20.66 -7.36
C GLY A 413 -9.68 -19.49 -6.79
N SER A 414 -10.00 -19.51 -5.50
CA SER A 414 -10.74 -18.42 -4.85
C SER A 414 -9.96 -17.12 -4.87
N THR A 415 -10.71 -16.04 -5.07
CA THR A 415 -10.31 -14.65 -4.80
C THR A 415 -11.00 -14.18 -3.52
N CYS A 416 -10.68 -12.96 -3.07
CA CYS A 416 -11.42 -12.37 -1.97
C CYS A 416 -12.89 -12.17 -2.32
N SER A 417 -13.18 -11.57 -3.50
CA SER A 417 -14.53 -11.43 -4.05
C SER A 417 -14.51 -11.57 -5.57
N ASN A 418 -15.52 -12.25 -6.12
CA ASN A 418 -15.80 -12.32 -7.54
C ASN A 418 -16.35 -10.99 -8.10
N THR A 419 -16.82 -10.08 -7.23
CA THR A 419 -17.18 -8.72 -7.64
C THR A 419 -15.95 -7.89 -7.96
N LEU A 420 -14.84 -8.12 -7.24
CA LEU A 420 -13.57 -7.43 -7.46
C LEU A 420 -12.73 -8.12 -8.54
N THR A 421 -12.55 -9.43 -8.41
CA THR A 421 -11.79 -10.25 -9.34
C THR A 421 -12.69 -11.36 -9.89
N PRO A 422 -13.38 -11.12 -11.01
CA PRO A 422 -14.32 -12.09 -11.56
C PRO A 422 -13.66 -13.43 -11.90
N ARG A 423 -14.07 -14.49 -11.20
CA ARG A 423 -13.66 -15.87 -11.48
C ARG A 423 -14.82 -16.85 -11.28
N PRO A 424 -14.80 -18.00 -11.98
CA PRO A 424 -15.82 -19.05 -11.81
C PRO A 424 -15.55 -19.94 -10.60
N PHE A 425 -15.05 -19.38 -9.49
CA PHE A 425 -14.71 -20.12 -8.27
C PHE A 425 -15.43 -19.54 -7.05
N ASN A 426 -15.47 -20.31 -5.96
CA ASN A 426 -16.16 -19.93 -4.73
C ASN A 426 -15.31 -18.96 -3.87
N SER A 427 -15.48 -17.65 -4.08
CA SER A 427 -14.71 -16.60 -3.39
C SER A 427 -14.92 -16.56 -1.86
N LEU A 428 -14.01 -15.88 -1.17
CA LEU A 428 -14.02 -15.74 0.30
C LEU A 428 -15.32 -15.10 0.81
N VAL A 429 -15.64 -13.89 0.34
CA VAL A 429 -16.75 -13.10 0.90
C VAL A 429 -18.09 -13.37 0.24
N ASP A 430 -18.10 -13.87 -1.01
CA ASP A 430 -19.36 -14.17 -1.71
C ASP A 430 -19.82 -15.62 -1.50
N TRP A 431 -18.93 -16.53 -1.09
CA TRP A 431 -19.28 -17.93 -0.89
C TRP A 431 -18.78 -18.55 0.41
N GLN A 432 -17.48 -18.51 0.73
CA GLN A 432 -16.93 -19.26 1.87
C GLN A 432 -17.50 -18.78 3.22
N ILE A 433 -17.46 -17.47 3.47
CA ILE A 433 -18.02 -16.86 4.70
C ILE A 433 -19.55 -17.00 4.76
N PRO A 434 -20.31 -16.71 3.69
CA PRO A 434 -21.75 -16.98 3.67
C PRO A 434 -22.11 -18.44 3.97
N THR A 435 -21.36 -19.41 3.43
CA THR A 435 -21.56 -20.84 3.68
C THR A 435 -21.32 -21.17 5.15
N TYR A 436 -20.21 -20.69 5.73
CA TYR A 436 -19.94 -20.82 7.17
C TYR A 436 -21.08 -20.26 8.03
N LYS A 437 -21.56 -19.04 7.72
CA LYS A 437 -22.68 -18.42 8.44
C LYS A 437 -23.96 -19.23 8.33
N ALA A 438 -24.26 -19.76 7.14
CA ALA A 438 -25.45 -20.58 6.90
C ALA A 438 -25.39 -21.91 7.66
N GLU A 439 -24.24 -22.59 7.63
CA GLU A 439 -24.01 -23.84 8.35
C GLU A 439 -24.03 -23.67 9.87
N LEU A 440 -23.57 -22.53 10.39
CA LEU A 440 -23.68 -22.19 11.80
C LEU A 440 -25.14 -21.94 12.19
N ALA A 441 -25.88 -21.20 11.36
CA ALA A 441 -27.27 -20.84 11.63
C ALA A 441 -28.23 -22.03 11.57
N ASN A 442 -27.99 -22.99 10.67
CA ASN A 442 -28.82 -24.20 10.53
C ASN A 442 -28.36 -25.37 11.41
N GLY A 443 -27.26 -25.22 12.15
CA GLY A 443 -26.73 -26.24 13.06
C GLY A 443 -25.95 -27.37 12.39
N SER A 444 -25.68 -27.30 11.08
CA SER A 444 -24.81 -28.25 10.37
C SER A 444 -23.39 -28.28 10.96
N ILE A 445 -22.91 -27.14 11.45
CA ILE A 445 -21.71 -27.05 12.28
C ILE A 445 -22.05 -26.52 13.67
N THR A 446 -21.47 -27.15 14.70
CA THR A 446 -21.51 -26.65 16.07
C THR A 446 -20.09 -26.32 16.49
N ILE A 447 -19.89 -25.08 16.93
CA ILE A 447 -18.57 -24.50 17.21
C ILE A 447 -18.64 -23.72 18.53
N ASP A 448 -17.69 -23.99 19.44
CA ASP A 448 -17.41 -23.11 20.57
C ASP A 448 -16.47 -21.99 20.07
N GLN A 449 -17.03 -20.80 19.89
CA GLN A 449 -16.33 -19.65 19.34
C GLN A 449 -15.08 -19.27 20.14
N SER A 450 -15.08 -19.47 21.46
CA SER A 450 -13.95 -19.16 22.34
C SER A 450 -12.79 -20.14 22.16
N LYS A 451 -13.08 -21.36 21.70
CA LYS A 451 -12.12 -22.46 21.50
C LYS A 451 -11.79 -22.75 20.05
N THR A 452 -12.03 -21.78 19.18
CA THR A 452 -11.87 -21.95 17.74
C THR A 452 -10.85 -20.97 17.20
N LEU A 453 -9.86 -21.47 16.48
CA LEU A 453 -8.92 -20.67 15.69
C LEU A 453 -9.41 -20.58 14.24
N TYR A 454 -9.52 -19.37 13.73
CA TYR A 454 -9.90 -19.05 12.36
C TYR A 454 -8.69 -18.60 11.58
N THR A 455 -8.37 -19.29 10.47
CA THR A 455 -7.31 -18.86 9.56
C THR A 455 -7.86 -18.35 8.23
N ILE A 456 -7.22 -17.32 7.69
CA ILE A 456 -7.47 -16.79 6.36
C ILE A 456 -6.13 -16.70 5.64
N TRP A 457 -6.02 -17.37 4.49
CA TRP A 457 -4.88 -17.22 3.58
C TRP A 457 -5.39 -17.03 2.16
N MET A 458 -5.35 -15.78 1.69
CA MET A 458 -6.03 -15.34 0.47
C MET A 458 -5.32 -14.12 -0.13
N GLY A 459 -5.44 -13.91 -1.44
CA GLY A 459 -4.94 -12.73 -2.15
C GLY A 459 -4.07 -13.05 -3.36
N THR A 460 -3.50 -14.25 -3.44
CA THR A 460 -2.65 -14.68 -4.58
C THR A 460 -3.39 -14.60 -5.91
N ASN A 461 -4.65 -15.06 -5.94
CA ASN A 461 -5.48 -15.01 -7.14
C ASN A 461 -6.01 -13.61 -7.46
N ASP A 462 -6.05 -12.71 -6.47
CA ASP A 462 -6.50 -11.33 -6.64
C ASP A 462 -5.41 -10.46 -7.30
N ILE A 463 -4.12 -10.81 -7.16
CA ILE A 463 -3.01 -10.09 -7.81
C ILE A 463 -2.36 -10.86 -8.96
N GLY A 464 -2.59 -12.17 -9.04
CA GLY A 464 -1.95 -13.08 -9.99
C GLY A 464 -2.69 -13.25 -11.33
N PRO A 465 -2.63 -14.44 -11.96
CA PRO A 465 -3.00 -14.60 -13.37
C PRO A 465 -4.46 -14.31 -13.68
N ASN A 466 -4.75 -13.53 -14.74
CA ASN A 466 -6.10 -13.04 -15.05
C ASN A 466 -6.67 -12.08 -14.00
N SER A 467 -5.80 -11.32 -13.33
CA SER A 467 -6.19 -10.28 -12.39
C SER A 467 -5.37 -8.99 -12.60
N ILE A 468 -5.00 -8.31 -11.52
CA ILE A 468 -4.32 -7.01 -11.51
C ILE A 468 -3.04 -7.04 -12.36
N ILE A 469 -2.16 -8.03 -12.19
CA ILE A 469 -0.90 -8.11 -12.96
C ILE A 469 -1.13 -8.22 -14.47
N SER A 470 -2.26 -8.80 -14.89
CA SER A 470 -2.65 -8.97 -16.29
C SER A 470 -3.54 -7.85 -16.82
N ALA A 471 -3.76 -6.78 -16.04
CA ALA A 471 -4.71 -5.71 -16.37
C ALA A 471 -6.11 -6.26 -16.77
N SER A 472 -6.55 -7.35 -16.12
CA SER A 472 -7.76 -8.09 -16.53
C SER A 472 -9.03 -7.68 -15.76
N ASN A 473 -8.90 -6.83 -14.75
CA ASN A 473 -10.03 -6.24 -14.02
C ASN A 473 -9.67 -4.84 -13.49
N ASP A 474 -10.68 -4.14 -13.00
CA ASP A 474 -10.54 -2.77 -12.47
C ASP A 474 -10.20 -2.72 -10.98
N ALA A 475 -10.14 -3.85 -10.26
CA ALA A 475 -9.86 -3.85 -8.83
C ALA A 475 -8.45 -3.33 -8.54
N SER A 476 -8.32 -2.59 -7.45
CA SER A 476 -7.03 -2.15 -6.93
C SER A 476 -6.53 -3.03 -5.79
N VAL A 477 -5.23 -2.99 -5.51
CA VAL A 477 -4.64 -3.58 -4.31
C VAL A 477 -5.37 -3.11 -3.05
N THR A 478 -5.77 -1.84 -3.00
CA THR A 478 -6.53 -1.31 -1.85
C THR A 478 -7.92 -1.93 -1.73
N ASP A 479 -8.61 -2.24 -2.83
CA ASP A 479 -9.91 -2.93 -2.79
C ASP A 479 -9.77 -4.37 -2.29
N VAL A 480 -8.73 -5.07 -2.76
CA VAL A 480 -8.39 -6.42 -2.32
C VAL A 480 -8.11 -6.43 -0.81
N VAL A 481 -7.26 -5.53 -0.33
CA VAL A 481 -6.93 -5.43 1.11
C VAL A 481 -8.17 -5.10 1.95
N ASN A 482 -9.02 -4.16 1.49
CA ASN A 482 -10.27 -3.85 2.18
C ASN A 482 -11.19 -5.07 2.30
N CYS A 483 -11.28 -5.88 1.23
CA CYS A 483 -12.03 -7.13 1.24
C CYS A 483 -11.44 -8.13 2.25
N LEU A 484 -10.11 -8.32 2.24
CA LEU A 484 -9.40 -9.26 3.12
C LEU A 484 -9.57 -8.86 4.60
N VAL A 485 -9.35 -7.59 4.95
CA VAL A 485 -9.49 -7.08 6.32
C VAL A 485 -10.97 -7.08 6.74
N GLY A 486 -11.88 -6.72 5.83
CA GLY A 486 -13.33 -6.77 6.05
C GLY A 486 -13.83 -8.19 6.35
N SER A 487 -13.17 -9.22 5.81
CA SER A 487 -13.50 -10.61 6.09
C SER A 487 -13.30 -11.00 7.57
N VAL A 488 -12.27 -10.43 8.23
CA VAL A 488 -12.01 -10.62 9.67
C VAL A 488 -13.15 -10.01 10.48
N GLN A 489 -13.57 -8.79 10.16
CA GLN A 489 -14.72 -8.14 10.80
C GLN A 489 -16.00 -8.97 10.58
N ALA A 490 -16.25 -9.44 9.35
CA ALA A 490 -17.44 -10.21 9.01
C ALA A 490 -17.55 -11.54 9.76
N LEU A 491 -16.41 -12.17 10.08
CA LEU A 491 -16.33 -13.36 10.94
C LEU A 491 -16.46 -13.02 12.41
N TYR A 492 -15.86 -11.92 12.88
CA TYR A 492 -16.01 -11.43 14.25
C TYR A 492 -17.48 -11.15 14.59
N ASP A 493 -18.21 -10.54 13.65
CA ASP A 493 -19.65 -10.27 13.75
C ASP A 493 -20.47 -11.56 13.81
N ALA A 494 -19.95 -12.66 13.25
CA ALA A 494 -20.53 -14.01 13.36
C ALA A 494 -20.15 -14.74 14.65
N GLY A 495 -19.38 -14.11 15.53
CA GLY A 495 -18.97 -14.66 16.82
C GLY A 495 -17.52 -15.14 16.89
N ALA A 496 -16.76 -15.14 15.80
CA ALA A 496 -15.35 -15.55 15.81
C ALA A 496 -14.49 -14.64 16.71
N ARG A 497 -13.53 -15.22 17.44
CA ARG A 497 -12.69 -14.46 18.39
C ARG A 497 -11.20 -14.67 18.23
N ASN A 498 -10.73 -15.77 17.65
CA ASN A 498 -9.30 -16.03 17.50
C ASN A 498 -8.95 -16.12 16.02
N PHE A 499 -8.14 -15.19 15.52
CA PHE A 499 -7.80 -15.05 14.11
C PHE A 499 -6.30 -15.22 13.89
N LEU A 500 -5.93 -15.97 12.86
CA LEU A 500 -4.58 -16.06 12.33
C LEU A 500 -4.61 -15.78 10.83
N PHE A 501 -4.21 -14.58 10.44
CA PHE A 501 -4.19 -14.14 9.04
C PHE A 501 -2.82 -14.41 8.42
N HIS A 502 -2.76 -15.14 7.31
CA HIS A 502 -1.50 -15.36 6.60
C HIS A 502 -1.26 -14.25 5.58
N ASN A 503 -0.09 -13.63 5.62
CA ASN A 503 0.35 -12.77 4.51
C ASN A 503 0.75 -13.62 3.28
N LEU A 504 0.90 -12.98 2.13
CA LEU A 504 1.31 -13.64 0.90
C LEU A 504 2.79 -13.99 0.95
N PHE A 505 3.15 -15.19 0.49
CA PHE A 505 4.55 -15.56 0.27
C PHE A 505 5.16 -14.72 -0.88
N PRO A 506 6.49 -14.59 -0.97
CA PRO A 506 7.18 -13.85 -2.03
C PRO A 506 6.93 -14.50 -3.40
N LEU A 507 5.87 -14.06 -4.09
CA LEU A 507 5.46 -14.64 -5.37
C LEU A 507 6.52 -14.45 -6.45
N GLU A 508 7.34 -13.40 -6.39
CA GLU A 508 8.47 -13.19 -7.30
C GLU A 508 9.55 -14.28 -7.18
N LYS A 509 9.50 -15.11 -6.13
CA LYS A 509 10.34 -16.31 -5.96
C LYS A 509 9.66 -17.61 -6.42
N ALA A 510 8.37 -17.56 -6.77
CA ALA A 510 7.70 -18.71 -7.35
C ALA A 510 8.17 -18.91 -8.79
N PRO A 511 8.37 -20.17 -9.25
CA PRO A 511 8.88 -20.46 -10.61
C PRO A 511 8.10 -19.77 -11.74
N ILE A 512 6.80 -19.56 -11.55
CA ILE A 512 5.92 -18.85 -12.49
C ILE A 512 6.26 -17.35 -12.71
N TYR A 513 6.91 -16.71 -11.74
CA TYR A 513 7.30 -15.29 -11.78
C TYR A 513 8.82 -15.07 -11.63
N ASP A 514 9.61 -16.12 -11.76
CA ASP A 514 11.08 -16.00 -11.77
C ASP A 514 11.53 -15.16 -12.99
N LEU A 515 12.78 -14.70 -12.98
CA LEU A 515 13.36 -13.92 -14.06
C LEU A 515 13.49 -14.72 -15.37
N ASP A 516 13.65 -16.04 -15.25
CA ASP A 516 13.71 -17.01 -16.36
C ASP A 516 12.67 -18.12 -16.16
N PRO A 517 11.36 -17.81 -16.23
CA PRO A 517 10.30 -18.77 -15.96
C PRO A 517 10.08 -19.65 -17.20
N PHE A 518 9.84 -20.95 -16.98
CA PHE A 518 9.38 -21.81 -18.08
C PHE A 518 7.93 -21.44 -18.50
N PRO A 519 7.56 -21.62 -19.78
CA PRO A 519 6.18 -21.42 -20.23
C PRO A 519 5.23 -22.33 -19.46
N SER A 520 4.40 -21.75 -18.61
CA SER A 520 3.47 -22.48 -17.74
C SER A 520 2.04 -22.41 -18.28
N TYR A 521 1.12 -23.14 -17.64
CA TYR A 521 -0.30 -23.08 -17.96
C TYR A 521 -0.82 -21.64 -17.96
N TYR A 522 -0.41 -20.87 -16.96
CA TYR A 522 -0.82 -19.50 -16.78
C TYR A 522 -0.15 -18.56 -17.78
N TRP A 523 1.11 -18.81 -18.12
CA TRP A 523 1.93 -17.86 -18.88
C TRP A 523 2.76 -18.49 -20.00
N HIS A 524 2.08 -18.88 -21.07
CA HIS A 524 2.66 -19.48 -22.28
C HIS A 524 2.73 -18.50 -23.46
N LEU A 525 2.26 -17.26 -23.29
CA LEU A 525 2.43 -16.17 -24.27
C LEU A 525 3.70 -15.36 -23.98
N GLU A 526 4.27 -14.78 -25.05
CA GLU A 526 5.46 -13.91 -24.98
C GLU A 526 5.16 -12.67 -24.11
N ARG A 527 6.08 -12.36 -23.18
CA ARG A 527 5.97 -11.26 -22.23
C ARG A 527 7.34 -10.78 -21.75
N ASN A 528 7.39 -9.60 -21.17
CA ASN A 528 8.58 -9.11 -20.49
C ASN A 528 8.65 -9.71 -19.07
N THR A 529 9.38 -10.82 -18.91
CA THR A 529 9.49 -11.55 -17.64
C THR A 529 10.10 -10.70 -16.53
N THR A 530 11.02 -9.80 -16.88
CA THR A 530 11.66 -8.91 -15.91
C THR A 530 10.66 -7.89 -15.35
N GLU A 531 9.87 -7.22 -16.20
CA GLU A 531 8.83 -6.29 -15.73
C GLU A 531 7.85 -7.01 -14.80
N TRP A 532 7.36 -8.18 -15.20
CA TRP A 532 6.39 -8.94 -14.42
C TRP A 532 6.92 -9.46 -13.09
N HIS A 533 8.18 -9.90 -13.03
CA HIS A 533 8.87 -10.27 -11.79
C HIS A 533 8.84 -9.11 -10.79
N TYR A 534 9.18 -7.90 -11.23
CA TYR A 534 9.16 -6.73 -10.36
C TYR A 534 7.74 -6.25 -10.06
N MET A 535 6.81 -6.33 -11.01
CA MET A 535 5.40 -5.99 -10.78
C MET A 535 4.78 -6.86 -9.69
N ILE A 536 4.94 -8.19 -9.77
CA ILE A 536 4.35 -9.07 -8.76
C ILE A 536 4.98 -8.83 -7.38
N ARG A 537 6.29 -8.53 -7.32
CA ARG A 537 6.96 -8.16 -6.07
C ARG A 537 6.31 -6.92 -5.44
N GLN A 538 6.13 -5.85 -6.22
CA GLN A 538 5.51 -4.62 -5.71
C GLN A 538 4.06 -4.84 -5.25
N LEU A 539 3.30 -5.69 -5.96
CA LEU A 539 1.94 -6.06 -5.58
C LEU A 539 1.92 -6.85 -4.26
N VAL A 540 2.80 -7.85 -4.11
CA VAL A 540 2.94 -8.63 -2.86
C VAL A 540 3.31 -7.73 -1.69
N ASP A 541 4.34 -6.90 -1.85
CA ASP A 541 4.81 -5.98 -0.80
C ASP A 541 3.68 -5.03 -0.37
N SER A 542 2.93 -4.50 -1.35
CA SER A 542 1.80 -3.60 -1.09
C SER A 542 0.64 -4.29 -0.38
N VAL A 543 0.22 -5.48 -0.84
CA VAL A 543 -0.86 -6.26 -0.18
C VAL A 543 -0.47 -6.63 1.24
N ASN A 544 0.75 -7.11 1.44
CA ASN A 544 1.24 -7.56 2.75
C ASN A 544 1.29 -6.40 3.75
N GLU A 545 1.92 -5.28 3.40
CA GLU A 545 2.07 -4.16 4.34
C GLU A 545 0.73 -3.45 4.58
N LEU A 546 -0.08 -3.22 3.55
CA LEU A 546 -1.41 -2.62 3.74
C LEU A 546 -2.30 -3.51 4.60
N THR A 547 -2.33 -4.82 4.37
CA THR A 547 -3.12 -5.74 5.18
C THR A 547 -2.66 -5.71 6.64
N LYS A 548 -1.34 -5.76 6.88
CA LYS A 548 -0.77 -5.66 8.22
C LYS A 548 -1.20 -4.38 8.93
N VAL A 549 -0.98 -3.23 8.30
CA VAL A 549 -1.31 -1.92 8.89
C VAL A 549 -2.82 -1.77 9.14
N PHE A 550 -3.66 -2.29 8.25
CA PHE A 550 -5.11 -2.22 8.42
C PHE A 550 -5.60 -3.16 9.54
N LEU A 551 -5.00 -4.34 9.67
CA LEU A 551 -5.27 -5.25 10.79
C LEU A 551 -4.78 -4.67 12.12
N GLU A 552 -3.61 -4.01 12.16
CA GLU A 552 -3.11 -3.30 13.36
C GLU A 552 -4.09 -2.21 13.80
N ASN A 553 -4.74 -1.52 12.86
CA ASN A 553 -5.79 -0.56 13.15
C ASN A 553 -7.13 -1.21 13.52
N LEU A 554 -7.43 -2.41 13.04
CA LEU A 554 -8.68 -3.12 13.29
C LEU A 554 -8.67 -3.85 14.64
N ALA A 555 -7.59 -4.57 14.96
CA ALA A 555 -7.51 -5.46 16.10
C ALA A 555 -7.91 -4.80 17.45
N PRO A 556 -7.47 -3.56 17.78
CA PRO A 556 -7.89 -2.89 19.01
C PRO A 556 -9.39 -2.58 19.10
N ARG A 557 -10.12 -2.62 17.97
CA ARG A 557 -11.58 -2.40 17.90
C ARG A 557 -12.38 -3.69 18.05
N LEU A 558 -11.74 -4.85 17.90
CA LEU A 558 -12.38 -6.17 18.03
C LEU A 558 -12.33 -6.64 19.49
N SER A 559 -13.23 -6.13 20.32
CA SER A 559 -13.25 -6.40 21.76
C SER A 559 -13.26 -7.90 22.08
N GLY A 560 -12.25 -8.36 22.84
CA GLY A 560 -12.13 -9.75 23.26
C GLY A 560 -11.74 -10.71 22.12
N ALA A 561 -11.25 -10.18 20.99
CA ALA A 561 -10.64 -10.98 19.95
C ALA A 561 -9.11 -10.94 20.02
N HIS A 562 -8.50 -12.04 19.63
CA HIS A 562 -7.07 -12.17 19.36
C HIS A 562 -6.86 -12.18 17.86
N VAL A 563 -6.05 -11.25 17.35
CA VAL A 563 -5.72 -11.16 15.93
C VAL A 563 -4.21 -11.31 15.77
N GLY A 564 -3.79 -12.37 15.08
CA GLY A 564 -2.39 -12.59 14.73
C GLY A 564 -2.18 -12.57 13.23
N ILE A 565 -0.99 -12.14 12.80
CA ILE A 565 -0.50 -12.30 11.43
C ILE A 565 0.55 -13.40 11.43
N TYR A 566 0.32 -14.43 10.61
CA TYR A 566 1.34 -15.42 10.25
C TYR A 566 2.16 -14.86 9.07
N ASP A 567 3.42 -14.58 9.33
CA ASP A 567 4.37 -14.03 8.36
C ASP A 567 4.95 -15.14 7.47
N THR A 568 4.08 -15.66 6.60
CA THR A 568 4.44 -16.62 5.56
C THR A 568 5.53 -16.05 4.66
N HIS A 569 5.50 -14.75 4.35
CA HIS A 569 6.47 -14.07 3.50
C HIS A 569 7.90 -14.25 4.01
N SER A 570 8.15 -13.80 5.25
CA SER A 570 9.48 -13.91 5.86
C SER A 570 9.90 -15.36 6.07
N MET A 571 8.95 -16.25 6.44
CA MET A 571 9.24 -17.68 6.57
C MET A 571 9.72 -18.27 5.24
N TRP A 572 9.07 -17.93 4.12
CA TRP A 572 9.47 -18.39 2.79
C TRP A 572 10.87 -17.90 2.42
N LEU A 573 11.17 -16.63 2.67
CA LEU A 573 12.50 -16.07 2.44
C LEU A 573 13.57 -16.75 3.31
N ASP A 574 13.25 -17.13 4.55
CA ASP A 574 14.15 -17.90 5.39
C ASP A 574 14.36 -19.34 4.87
N ILE A 575 13.32 -19.99 4.32
CA ILE A 575 13.49 -21.28 3.65
C ILE A 575 14.41 -21.15 2.43
N ILE A 576 14.23 -20.11 1.61
CA ILE A 576 15.05 -19.88 0.42
C ILE A 576 16.52 -19.61 0.79
N SER A 577 16.75 -18.82 1.83
CA SER A 577 18.11 -18.47 2.27
C SER A 577 18.80 -19.57 3.07
N ASN A 578 18.05 -20.39 3.82
CA ASN A 578 18.55 -21.42 4.72
C ASN A 578 17.89 -22.80 4.47
N PRO A 579 17.89 -23.34 3.23
CA PRO A 579 17.00 -24.44 2.86
C PRO A 579 17.29 -25.74 3.60
N GLY A 580 18.54 -26.01 4.00
CA GLY A 580 18.89 -27.20 4.79
C GLY A 580 18.27 -27.27 6.19
N ALA A 581 17.78 -26.15 6.73
CA ALA A 581 17.05 -26.15 8.00
C ALA A 581 15.59 -26.62 7.84
N TYR A 582 15.07 -26.60 6.61
CA TYR A 582 13.66 -26.81 6.31
C TYR A 582 13.43 -28.01 5.39
N LEU A 583 14.20 -28.17 4.33
CA LEU A 583 14.03 -29.22 3.34
C LEU A 583 14.88 -30.42 3.75
N ASN A 584 14.23 -31.52 4.12
CA ASN A 584 14.85 -32.67 4.79
C ASN A 584 14.76 -33.96 3.98
N GLY A 585 14.57 -33.85 2.66
CA GLY A 585 14.60 -35.00 1.77
C GLY A 585 15.99 -35.57 1.55
N THR A 586 16.06 -36.68 0.81
CA THR A 586 17.32 -37.40 0.53
C THR A 586 18.19 -36.74 -0.53
N ALA A 587 17.64 -35.81 -1.33
CA ALA A 587 18.38 -35.04 -2.31
C ALA A 587 18.86 -33.69 -1.72
N PRO A 588 19.83 -33.01 -2.36
CA PRO A 588 20.17 -31.64 -1.98
C PRO A 588 18.94 -30.72 -2.01
N PRO A 589 18.80 -29.77 -1.07
CA PRO A 589 17.68 -28.84 -1.06
C PRO A 589 17.56 -28.04 -2.37
N ASN A 590 16.33 -27.93 -2.89
CA ASN A 590 15.99 -27.27 -4.15
C ASN A 590 14.87 -26.25 -3.93
N VAL A 591 15.19 -24.97 -4.09
CA VAL A 591 14.26 -23.84 -3.84
C VAL A 591 13.80 -23.13 -5.12
N THR A 592 14.30 -23.55 -6.29
CA THR A 592 13.99 -22.94 -7.60
C THR A 592 13.30 -23.91 -8.55
N GLY A 593 13.64 -25.20 -8.50
CA GLY A 593 12.99 -26.25 -9.26
C GLY A 593 11.68 -26.73 -8.62
N THR A 594 10.91 -27.50 -9.40
CA THR A 594 9.61 -28.05 -9.00
C THR A 594 9.59 -29.56 -9.03
N ILE A 595 8.73 -30.18 -8.21
CA ILE A 595 8.49 -31.64 -8.22
C ILE A 595 7.78 -32.04 -9.52
N LYS A 596 6.80 -31.23 -9.93
CA LYS A 596 6.02 -31.34 -11.16
C LYS A 596 6.34 -30.14 -12.04
N THR A 597 6.85 -30.36 -13.25
CA THR A 597 7.11 -29.30 -14.22
C THR A 597 6.27 -29.57 -15.45
N CYS A 598 5.40 -28.64 -15.84
CA CYS A 598 4.63 -28.73 -17.07
C CYS A 598 5.01 -27.57 -17.99
N VAL A 599 5.76 -27.87 -19.06
CA VAL A 599 6.20 -26.88 -20.04
C VAL A 599 5.21 -26.85 -21.19
N TYR A 600 4.64 -25.67 -21.45
CA TYR A 600 3.70 -25.42 -22.54
C TYR A 600 4.41 -24.91 -23.79
N GLU A 601 3.85 -25.19 -24.96
CA GLU A 601 4.31 -24.56 -26.20
C GLU A 601 3.99 -23.06 -26.18
N ILE A 602 4.93 -22.22 -26.65
CA ILE A 602 4.68 -20.78 -26.75
C ILE A 602 3.68 -20.52 -27.87
N GLY A 603 2.54 -19.92 -27.53
CA GLY A 603 1.47 -19.60 -28.49
C GLY A 603 0.09 -19.91 -27.93
N PRO A 604 -0.96 -20.03 -28.76
CA PRO A 604 -2.31 -20.35 -28.28
C PRO A 604 -2.53 -21.85 -28.02
N SER A 605 -1.50 -22.67 -28.21
CA SER A 605 -1.56 -24.12 -28.03
C SER A 605 -1.70 -24.48 -26.56
N THR A 606 -2.52 -25.50 -26.27
CA THR A 606 -2.62 -26.09 -24.92
C THR A 606 -1.71 -27.30 -24.73
N ASP A 607 -0.90 -27.62 -25.74
CA ASP A 607 0.02 -28.75 -25.69
C ASP A 607 1.10 -28.48 -24.64
N ASN A 608 1.35 -29.51 -23.83
CA ASN A 608 2.34 -29.45 -22.76
C ASN A 608 3.12 -30.75 -22.64
N ASN A 609 4.31 -30.63 -22.08
CA ASN A 609 5.11 -31.76 -21.64
C ASN A 609 5.32 -31.66 -20.13
N CYS A 610 4.65 -32.56 -19.40
CA CYS A 610 4.76 -32.64 -17.95
C CYS A 610 5.77 -33.71 -17.52
N THR A 611 6.75 -33.32 -16.71
CA THR A 611 7.70 -34.20 -16.05
C THR A 611 7.50 -34.18 -14.54
N TYR A 612 7.89 -35.28 -13.89
CA TYR A 612 7.78 -35.45 -12.44
C TYR A 612 9.08 -36.02 -11.89
N VAL A 613 9.50 -35.49 -10.75
CA VAL A 613 10.47 -36.18 -9.89
C VAL A 613 9.80 -37.48 -9.40
N PRO A 614 10.46 -38.66 -9.51
CA PRO A 614 9.92 -39.90 -8.98
C PRO A 614 9.44 -39.74 -7.53
N LYS A 615 8.29 -40.32 -7.20
CA LYS A 615 7.75 -40.18 -5.84
C LYS A 615 8.63 -40.93 -4.86
N GLY A 616 9.21 -40.20 -3.93
CA GLY A 616 10.11 -40.73 -2.92
C GLY A 616 10.52 -39.67 -1.90
N PRO A 617 11.39 -40.01 -0.94
CA PRO A 617 11.84 -39.09 0.09
C PRO A 617 12.59 -37.86 -0.45
N GLU A 618 12.98 -37.85 -1.72
CA GLU A 618 13.56 -36.70 -2.41
C GLU A 618 12.56 -35.54 -2.61
N TRP A 619 11.24 -35.79 -2.57
CA TRP A 619 10.24 -34.71 -2.66
C TRP A 619 10.38 -33.71 -1.51
N ASP A 620 10.81 -34.17 -0.34
CA ASP A 620 11.04 -33.33 0.84
C ASP A 620 12.28 -32.43 0.70
N SER A 621 13.03 -32.57 -0.39
CA SER A 621 14.12 -31.66 -0.77
C SER A 621 13.63 -30.45 -1.56
N TYR A 622 12.37 -30.37 -1.97
CA TYR A 622 11.85 -29.28 -2.82
C TYR A 622 11.00 -28.28 -2.02
N LEU A 623 11.13 -26.99 -2.31
CA LEU A 623 10.23 -25.94 -1.82
C LEU A 623 8.91 -25.90 -2.60
N TRP A 624 8.98 -26.10 -3.92
CA TRP A 624 7.85 -25.95 -4.83
C TRP A 624 7.36 -27.30 -5.35
N TYR A 625 6.05 -27.53 -5.30
CA TYR A 625 5.45 -28.69 -5.95
C TYR A 625 5.33 -28.47 -7.45
N ASP A 626 4.70 -27.36 -7.84
CA ASP A 626 4.55 -26.93 -9.23
C ASP A 626 5.01 -25.47 -9.39
N GLU A 627 4.63 -24.80 -10.49
CA GLU A 627 5.08 -23.45 -10.77
C GLU A 627 4.63 -22.37 -9.76
N LEU A 628 3.66 -22.66 -8.88
CA LEU A 628 3.08 -21.70 -7.94
C LEU A 628 2.89 -22.26 -6.52
N HIS A 629 2.58 -23.55 -6.38
CA HIS A 629 2.17 -24.14 -5.12
C HIS A 629 3.36 -24.69 -4.33
N ALA A 630 3.30 -24.50 -3.01
CA ALA A 630 4.25 -25.05 -2.06
C ALA A 630 4.32 -26.57 -2.13
N SER A 631 5.48 -27.16 -1.79
CA SER A 631 5.59 -28.59 -1.56
C SER A 631 4.92 -28.99 -0.25
N GLU A 632 4.55 -30.27 -0.14
CA GLU A 632 4.05 -30.84 1.11
C GLU A 632 5.04 -30.62 2.30
N GLN A 633 6.34 -30.61 2.04
CA GLN A 633 7.32 -30.34 3.10
C GLN A 633 7.24 -28.90 3.61
N ALA A 634 7.05 -27.92 2.74
CA ALA A 634 6.83 -26.54 3.14
C ALA A 634 5.53 -26.40 3.95
N ASP A 635 4.46 -27.08 3.52
CA ASP A 635 3.19 -27.15 4.26
C ASP A 635 3.34 -27.76 5.65
N ARG A 636 4.18 -28.79 5.82
CA ARG A 636 4.48 -29.35 7.15
C ARG A 636 5.13 -28.34 8.09
N HIS A 637 5.91 -27.38 7.58
CA HIS A 637 6.47 -26.31 8.40
C HIS A 637 5.42 -25.30 8.84
N ILE A 638 4.53 -24.89 7.94
CA ILE A 638 3.37 -24.05 8.30
C ILE A 638 2.57 -24.75 9.40
N ALA A 639 2.22 -26.01 9.17
CA ALA A 639 1.43 -26.80 10.10
C ALA A 639 2.10 -26.97 11.47
N ARG A 640 3.42 -27.19 11.52
CA ARG A 640 4.17 -27.27 12.79
C ARG A 640 4.11 -25.95 13.57
N ASN A 641 4.28 -24.82 12.90
CA ASN A 641 4.22 -23.52 13.55
C ASN A 641 2.79 -23.21 14.06
N VAL A 642 1.76 -23.49 13.27
CA VAL A 642 0.37 -23.31 13.71
C VAL A 642 0.01 -24.28 14.85
N ALA A 643 0.49 -25.52 14.80
CA ALA A 643 0.32 -26.47 15.90
C ALA A 643 1.01 -26.00 17.19
N ASN A 644 2.20 -25.39 17.10
CA ASN A 644 2.87 -24.80 18.25
C ASN A 644 2.06 -23.66 18.87
N ILE A 645 1.41 -22.81 18.07
CA ILE A 645 0.49 -21.77 18.55
C ILE A 645 -0.67 -22.40 19.35
N ILE A 646 -1.35 -23.39 18.76
CA ILE A 646 -2.50 -24.09 19.39
C ILE A 646 -2.10 -24.77 20.71
N GLN A 647 -0.85 -25.25 20.79
CA GLN A 647 -0.31 -25.89 21.99
C GLN A 647 0.32 -24.91 23.00
N GLY A 648 0.23 -23.59 22.75
CA GLY A 648 0.78 -22.55 23.63
C GLY A 648 2.31 -22.42 23.65
N LYS A 649 3.00 -22.97 22.64
CA LYS A 649 4.46 -22.90 22.50
C LYS A 649 4.95 -21.65 21.76
N GLY A 650 4.06 -20.89 21.13
CA GLY A 650 4.41 -19.72 20.30
C GLY A 650 4.96 -20.09 18.93
N SER A 651 5.32 -19.07 18.14
CA SER A 651 5.95 -19.21 16.82
C SER A 651 6.76 -17.95 16.51
N ASP A 652 7.95 -18.12 15.92
CA ASP A 652 8.80 -17.00 15.46
C ASP A 652 8.20 -16.27 14.24
N TRP A 653 7.18 -16.85 13.62
CA TRP A 653 6.53 -16.36 12.40
C TRP A 653 5.18 -15.71 12.68
N VAL A 654 4.84 -15.43 13.94
CA VAL A 654 3.54 -14.88 14.29
C VAL A 654 3.69 -13.59 15.07
N ASN A 655 3.03 -12.56 14.57
CA ASN A 655 2.90 -11.29 15.26
C ASN A 655 1.45 -11.12 15.75
N TRP A 656 1.27 -11.08 17.07
CA TRP A 656 -0.04 -10.83 17.69
C TRP A 656 -0.30 -9.33 17.82
N LEU A 657 -1.44 -8.90 17.32
CA LEU A 657 -1.87 -7.50 17.27
C LEU A 657 -2.82 -7.12 18.43
N SER A 658 -3.43 -8.11 19.09
CA SER A 658 -4.35 -7.92 20.23
C SER A 658 -4.31 -9.01 21.29
#